data_AF-A0A818YE16-F1
#
_entry.id   AF-A0A818YE16-F1
#
_cell.length_a   1.000
_cell.length_b   1.000
_cell.length_c   1.000
_cell.angle_alpha   90.00
_cell.angle_beta   90.00
_cell.angle_gamma   90.00
#
_symmetry.space_group_name_H-M   'P 1'
#
loop_
_entity.id
_entity.type
_entity.pdbx_description
1 polymer ?
#
loop_
_entity_poly.entity_id
_entity_poly.type
_entity_poly.pdbx_seq_one_letter_code
_entity_poly.pdbx_strand_id
1 'polypeptide(L)'
;MCETMDANSQEWGIDAFIPYYRNSLCNLQTVNNDLLATILQKNHSCAFFKDRSILFLSTNDTAGEGEYKSVDEFREKVPLTTYEDYRDYANRMVVDGEKNLLCIENILYFAASTGTTGKFKLIPVTPPMIRTANETAHLASSVIRKSFSFSLSSFPEQHPFTLLGGKNTGLYQRSKDGIPIGPFSQYFSANPTIPRTRSLLSINNTLTLNIIEGIHDFDTSAYVQLVFALAIPDVSSYTVYFASGFIHTIKLIENYFEEMSLCISSANFDQSSLVQKNIVDSDFRATLNQTLNEVIAQYGGEVYRLERAEHIRYECLKKDVPGLLHRLWPNMIYASTTIGSTFSMYKEVVQYYCGERVPLINLLVYGASESFFGCIASIHTDEYFLLPTSVFFEFIKEEDIQQAQPKTLLLSELEPGHRYEVVCTTDGGLVRYRMGDVINCTRFFSRANDLVPLPEEPVDIPQIPLISFAYRVGNILGIFGEKITEQHMMNALQQTIRQWREQGLQVDLHDFTSCTKLDVFPAKFVIFVELTEDQGYKIDAQQLRILQNTVSAEVDQQLRKTNQGYTNGRSAARLDSLDCIFVRTGTFSTFVAKFLMTDRTNLLSSSISGLILLSIGIVPQVYALYNFANPFTTISSFCKARSYLNQTSAMSCRWLLVMACIDRCFSCLTYVRIRNPSSVTTARIIIIIINVIWFILPAHTFMSTNIQHPRNIACIFTDKNVEIDHEFYTIIMDGALPSVIAFVYCLFIWQHFQARKKRQITIPNNEVDRRKKLRDQQIIFILLIQVAIFIVSTIPFMTFNIYKAMTQYDVSKSADRKAIEVFLRSLTELLVYLITTSFCCYTLVSRTFRTELIKLFQILIICDRQKNRLRINPSNNTITKTTVIPMTVMRKAI
;
A
#
# COMPACT_ATOMS: atom_id res chain seq x y z
N MET A 1 50.89 8.54 -31.62
CA MET A 1 50.21 9.83 -31.46
C MET A 1 48.70 9.61 -31.57
N CYS A 2 48.08 9.27 -30.45
CA CYS A 2 46.64 9.33 -30.19
C CYS A 2 46.53 9.67 -28.69
N GLU A 3 46.88 10.91 -28.38
CA GLU A 3 46.46 11.62 -27.18
C GLU A 3 45.52 12.73 -27.64
N THR A 4 44.67 13.22 -26.74
CA THR A 4 43.60 14.23 -26.91
C THR A 4 42.22 13.67 -27.28
N MET A 5 41.53 13.08 -26.30
CA MET A 5 40.68 13.85 -25.38
C MET A 5 40.12 12.92 -24.29
N ASP A 6 40.85 12.84 -23.18
CA ASP A 6 40.28 12.61 -21.86
C ASP A 6 39.28 13.75 -21.58
N ALA A 7 38.00 13.42 -21.56
CA ALA A 7 36.94 14.30 -21.05
C ALA A 7 36.02 13.47 -20.16
N ASN A 8 36.30 13.56 -18.86
CA ASN A 8 35.50 13.13 -17.70
C ASN A 8 35.68 11.68 -17.22
N SER A 9 36.94 11.25 -17.13
CA SER A 9 37.45 10.57 -15.95
C SER A 9 37.36 11.50 -14.72
N GLN A 10 36.15 11.69 -14.17
CA GLN A 10 36.07 12.08 -12.76
C GLN A 10 36.59 10.86 -11.98
N GLU A 11 37.80 10.95 -11.46
CA GLU A 11 38.16 10.19 -10.27
C GLU A 11 37.14 10.59 -9.20
N TRP A 12 36.09 9.78 -9.05
CA TRP A 12 35.16 9.93 -7.94
C TRP A 12 35.99 9.65 -6.69
N GLY A 13 36.40 10.72 -6.01
CA GLY A 13 37.05 10.61 -4.71
C GLY A 13 36.21 9.79 -3.74
N ILE A 14 36.79 9.44 -2.58
CA ILE A 14 36.13 8.62 -1.54
C ILE A 14 34.72 9.15 -1.17
N ASP A 15 34.48 10.45 -1.36
CA ASP A 15 33.21 11.16 -1.18
C ASP A 15 32.58 11.65 -2.51
N ALA A 16 31.80 10.78 -3.14
CA ALA A 16 31.03 11.07 -4.36
C ALA A 16 29.75 11.89 -4.09
N PHE A 17 29.19 11.78 -2.89
CA PHE A 17 27.85 12.28 -2.59
C PHE A 17 27.81 13.81 -2.48
N ILE A 18 28.75 14.44 -1.77
CA ILE A 18 28.71 15.90 -1.57
C ILE A 18 28.77 16.68 -2.89
N PRO A 19 29.68 16.38 -3.83
CA PRO A 19 29.69 17.04 -5.14
C PRO A 19 28.38 16.84 -5.92
N TYR A 20 27.84 15.62 -5.93
CA TYR A 20 26.58 15.31 -6.62
C TYR A 20 25.39 16.04 -5.99
N TYR A 21 25.33 16.09 -4.67
CA TYR A 21 24.30 16.83 -3.94
C TYR A 21 24.29 18.31 -4.35
N ARG A 22 25.45 18.98 -4.32
CA ARG A 22 25.55 20.40 -4.66
C ARG A 22 25.23 20.69 -6.14
N ASN A 23 25.74 19.87 -7.05
CA ASN A 23 25.63 20.14 -8.47
C ASN A 23 24.29 19.68 -9.06
N SER A 24 23.82 18.51 -8.63
CA SER A 24 22.67 17.82 -9.22
C SER A 24 21.41 17.97 -8.38
N LEU A 25 21.45 17.57 -7.09
CA LEU A 25 20.24 17.55 -6.26
C LEU A 25 19.77 18.94 -5.85
N CYS A 26 20.69 19.90 -5.63
CA CYS A 26 20.30 21.26 -5.31
C CYS A 26 19.61 21.99 -6.48
N ASN A 27 19.87 21.56 -7.72
CA ASN A 27 19.33 22.12 -8.95
C ASN A 27 18.45 21.10 -9.69
N LEU A 28 17.75 20.23 -8.95
CA LEU A 28 17.14 19.01 -9.48
C LEU A 28 16.30 19.21 -10.74
N GLN A 29 15.45 20.24 -10.77
CA GLN A 29 14.54 20.45 -11.90
C GLN A 29 15.29 20.98 -13.12
N THR A 30 16.22 21.91 -12.93
CA THR A 30 17.05 22.46 -14.00
C THR A 30 17.89 21.36 -14.64
N VAL A 31 18.58 20.55 -13.81
CA VAL A 31 19.42 19.43 -14.27
C VAL A 31 18.59 18.40 -15.04
N ASN A 32 17.37 18.13 -14.59
CA ASN A 32 16.48 17.19 -15.29
C ASN A 32 15.99 17.77 -16.64
N ASN A 33 15.68 19.07 -16.70
CA ASN A 33 15.31 19.75 -17.94
C ASN A 33 16.47 19.77 -18.96
N ASP A 34 17.70 20.03 -18.50
CA ASP A 34 18.90 20.02 -19.36
C ASP A 34 19.19 18.63 -19.93
N LEU A 35 18.93 17.58 -19.13
CA LEU A 35 19.00 16.20 -19.59
C LEU A 35 17.98 15.92 -20.70
N LEU A 36 16.73 16.40 -20.56
CA LEU A 36 15.73 16.27 -21.62
C LEU A 36 16.19 16.95 -22.91
N ALA A 37 16.68 18.19 -22.84
CA ALA A 37 17.21 18.90 -23.99
C ALA A 37 18.29 18.10 -24.71
N THR A 38 19.22 17.53 -23.94
CA THR A 38 20.31 16.68 -24.44
C THR A 38 19.78 15.42 -25.13
N ILE A 39 18.80 14.72 -24.53
CA ILE A 39 18.21 13.50 -25.10
C ILE A 39 17.51 13.80 -26.43
N LEU A 40 16.68 14.84 -26.47
CA LEU A 40 15.94 15.24 -27.68
C LEU A 40 16.91 15.65 -28.78
N GLN A 41 17.94 16.44 -28.45
CA GLN A 41 18.95 16.88 -29.42
C GLN A 41 19.74 15.73 -30.02
N LYS A 42 20.14 14.74 -29.22
CA LYS A 42 20.90 13.59 -29.73
C LYS A 42 20.08 12.68 -30.62
N ASN A 43 18.83 12.42 -30.25
CA ASN A 43 18.02 11.38 -30.89
C ASN A 43 17.03 11.89 -31.96
N HIS A 44 16.94 13.20 -32.21
CA HIS A 44 16.02 13.80 -33.19
C HIS A 44 16.04 13.16 -34.58
N SER A 45 17.19 12.62 -35.00
CA SER A 45 17.39 12.05 -36.33
C SER A 45 16.92 10.60 -36.45
N CYS A 46 16.61 9.94 -35.33
CA CYS A 46 16.17 8.55 -35.27
C CYS A 46 14.76 8.38 -35.84
N ALA A 47 14.48 7.18 -36.38
CA ALA A 47 13.21 6.91 -37.05
C ALA A 47 11.98 7.20 -36.15
N PHE A 48 11.99 6.71 -34.91
CA PHE A 48 10.89 6.94 -33.96
C PHE A 48 10.62 8.43 -33.71
N PHE A 49 11.68 9.24 -33.61
CA PHE A 49 11.57 10.68 -33.37
C PHE A 49 10.97 11.39 -34.59
N LYS A 50 11.41 11.02 -35.80
CA LYS A 50 10.87 11.55 -37.06
C LYS A 50 9.42 11.15 -37.28
N ASP A 51 9.10 9.87 -37.11
CA ASP A 51 7.76 9.31 -37.33
C ASP A 51 6.71 9.96 -36.41
N ARG A 52 7.14 10.39 -35.21
CA ARG A 52 6.29 11.05 -34.20
C ARG A 52 6.41 12.58 -34.22
N SER A 53 7.19 13.15 -35.15
CA SER A 53 7.46 14.59 -35.22
C SER A 53 7.95 15.19 -33.89
N ILE A 54 8.83 14.46 -33.18
CA ILE A 54 9.41 14.91 -31.92
C ILE A 54 10.53 15.91 -32.22
N LEU A 55 10.34 17.15 -31.75
CA LEU A 55 11.24 18.27 -31.98
C LEU A 55 12.28 18.44 -30.86
N PHE A 56 13.18 19.40 -31.03
CA PHE A 56 14.17 19.82 -30.04
C PHE A 56 13.54 20.63 -28.91
N LEU A 57 14.21 20.70 -27.76
CA LEU A 57 13.91 21.66 -26.71
C LEU A 57 14.90 22.82 -26.82
N SER A 58 14.38 24.05 -26.90
CA SER A 58 15.22 25.24 -27.00
C SER A 58 16.00 25.47 -25.71
N THR A 59 17.29 25.80 -25.83
CA THR A 59 18.17 26.10 -24.69
C THR A 59 18.30 27.59 -24.40
N ASN A 60 17.65 28.46 -25.21
CA ASN A 60 17.64 29.92 -25.09
C ASN A 60 16.19 30.45 -25.07
N ASP A 61 15.97 31.64 -24.52
CA ASP A 61 14.63 32.29 -24.43
C ASP A 61 13.95 32.61 -25.78
N THR A 62 14.63 32.35 -26.91
CA THR A 62 14.11 32.55 -28.26
C THR A 62 14.06 31.23 -29.02
N ALA A 63 12.94 30.51 -28.96
CA ALA A 63 12.73 29.32 -29.77
C ALA A 63 12.53 29.66 -31.25
N GLY A 64 13.26 28.98 -32.13
CA GLY A 64 13.05 29.05 -33.58
C GLY A 64 11.81 28.26 -34.05
N GLU A 65 11.48 28.36 -35.33
CA GLU A 65 10.50 27.44 -35.95
C GLU A 65 11.04 26.01 -35.90
N GLY A 66 10.31 25.09 -35.25
CA GLY A 66 10.71 23.68 -35.13
C GLY A 66 11.33 23.28 -33.78
N GLU A 67 11.17 24.09 -32.72
CA GLU A 67 11.61 23.77 -31.35
C GLU A 67 10.45 23.92 -30.35
N TYR A 68 10.53 23.20 -29.23
CA TYR A 68 9.73 23.44 -28.04
C TYR A 68 10.36 24.59 -27.23
N LYS A 69 9.55 25.58 -26.85
CA LYS A 69 9.93 26.74 -26.03
C LYS A 69 10.14 26.38 -24.58
N SER A 70 9.53 25.30 -24.11
CA SER A 70 9.59 24.89 -22.72
C SER A 70 9.31 23.39 -22.57
N VAL A 71 9.65 22.86 -21.40
CA VAL A 71 9.30 21.50 -21.00
C VAL A 71 7.79 21.30 -21.00
N ASP A 72 7.01 22.32 -20.62
CA ASP A 72 5.55 22.24 -20.65
C ASP A 72 5.01 22.12 -22.09
N GLU A 73 5.57 22.86 -23.04
CA GLU A 73 5.19 22.72 -24.45
C GLU A 73 5.53 21.32 -25.00
N PHE A 74 6.69 20.77 -24.63
CA PHE A 74 7.04 19.38 -24.95
C PHE A 74 5.99 18.41 -24.38
N ARG A 75 5.58 18.59 -23.12
CA ARG A 75 4.59 17.74 -22.44
C ARG A 75 3.17 17.89 -23.00
N GLU A 76 2.84 19.05 -23.58
CA GLU A 76 1.56 19.27 -24.25
C GLU A 76 1.52 18.64 -25.64
N LYS A 77 2.63 18.70 -26.39
CA LYS A 77 2.68 18.27 -27.80
C LYS A 77 3.06 16.81 -28.01
N VAL A 78 3.91 16.24 -27.15
CA VAL A 78 4.36 14.84 -27.28
C VAL A 78 3.49 13.94 -26.42
N PRO A 79 2.78 12.94 -26.94
CA PRO A 79 1.92 12.07 -26.13
C PRO A 79 2.73 11.12 -25.23
N LEU A 80 2.11 10.71 -24.11
CA LEU A 80 2.60 9.59 -23.30
C LEU A 80 2.59 8.29 -24.12
N THR A 81 3.61 7.46 -23.92
CA THR A 81 3.81 6.21 -24.66
C THR A 81 3.83 4.99 -23.75
N THR A 82 3.65 3.82 -24.36
CA THR A 82 3.78 2.51 -23.72
C THR A 82 4.76 1.65 -24.50
N TYR A 83 5.13 0.47 -24.00
CA TYR A 83 6.12 -0.37 -24.69
C TYR A 83 5.66 -0.82 -26.09
N GLU A 84 4.34 -0.90 -26.31
CA GLU A 84 3.80 -1.31 -27.61
C GLU A 84 4.14 -0.29 -28.73
N ASP A 85 4.35 0.98 -28.39
CA ASP A 85 4.80 2.00 -29.35
C ASP A 85 6.23 1.75 -29.88
N TYR A 86 7.04 0.98 -29.15
CA TYR A 86 8.46 0.74 -29.45
C TYR A 86 8.71 -0.68 -29.98
N ARG A 87 7.74 -1.59 -29.83
CA ARG A 87 7.94 -3.02 -30.05
C ARG A 87 8.50 -3.33 -31.44
N ASP A 88 7.93 -2.72 -32.47
CA ASP A 88 8.34 -2.97 -33.86
C ASP A 88 9.74 -2.43 -34.16
N TYR A 89 10.07 -1.24 -33.64
CA TYR A 89 11.43 -0.69 -33.76
C TYR A 89 12.46 -1.57 -33.04
N ALA A 90 12.19 -1.96 -31.79
CA ALA A 90 13.07 -2.83 -31.02
C ALA A 90 13.25 -4.20 -31.71
N ASN A 91 12.18 -4.76 -32.28
CA ASN A 91 12.24 -6.01 -33.04
C ASN A 91 13.11 -5.85 -34.29
N ARG A 92 12.97 -4.77 -35.08
CA ARG A 92 13.81 -4.50 -36.25
C ARG A 92 15.29 -4.31 -35.88
N MET A 93 15.58 -3.64 -34.76
CA MET A 93 16.95 -3.53 -34.24
C MET A 93 17.55 -4.91 -33.93
N VAL A 94 16.74 -5.83 -33.42
CA VAL A 94 17.21 -7.16 -32.98
C VAL A 94 17.25 -8.19 -34.11
N VAL A 95 16.21 -8.25 -34.93
CA VAL A 95 16.01 -9.26 -35.99
C VAL A 95 16.68 -8.83 -37.28
N ASP A 96 16.55 -7.56 -37.66
CA ASP A 96 17.03 -7.06 -38.95
C ASP A 96 18.40 -6.38 -38.85
N GLY A 97 18.82 -6.00 -37.65
CA GLY A 97 20.07 -5.25 -37.41
C GLY A 97 19.95 -3.78 -37.79
N GLU A 98 18.73 -3.25 -37.89
CA GLU A 98 18.51 -1.86 -38.24
C GLU A 98 18.97 -0.91 -37.12
N LYS A 99 19.72 0.13 -37.49
CA LYS A 99 20.30 1.10 -36.56
C LYS A 99 19.54 2.42 -36.60
N ASN A 100 19.77 3.27 -35.60
CA ASN A 100 19.20 4.62 -35.52
C ASN A 100 17.66 4.63 -35.52
N LEU A 101 17.03 3.58 -35.00
CA LEU A 101 15.57 3.48 -34.89
C LEU A 101 15.06 4.20 -33.64
N LEU A 102 15.57 3.83 -32.46
CA LEU A 102 15.18 4.42 -31.18
C LEU A 102 16.21 5.44 -30.66
N CYS A 103 17.50 5.15 -30.79
CA CYS A 103 18.58 6.05 -30.37
C CYS A 103 19.77 5.98 -31.33
N ILE A 104 20.61 7.03 -31.30
CA ILE A 104 21.83 7.14 -32.12
C ILE A 104 23.02 6.40 -31.51
N GLU A 105 22.98 6.17 -30.20
CA GLU A 105 24.04 5.49 -29.45
C GLU A 105 24.20 4.03 -29.90
N ASN A 106 25.44 3.54 -29.85
CA ASN A 106 25.72 2.14 -30.13
C ASN A 106 25.14 1.25 -29.02
N ILE A 107 24.30 0.28 -29.41
CA ILE A 107 23.69 -0.63 -28.44
C ILE A 107 24.71 -1.67 -27.97
N LEU A 108 24.89 -1.75 -26.65
CA LEU A 108 25.83 -2.68 -26.00
C LEU A 108 25.17 -4.00 -25.62
N TYR A 109 23.86 -3.99 -25.38
CA TYR A 109 23.08 -5.13 -24.90
C TYR A 109 21.59 -4.86 -25.12
N PHE A 110 20.78 -5.90 -25.23
CA PHE A 110 19.32 -5.77 -25.14
C PHE A 110 18.81 -6.41 -23.85
N ALA A 111 18.35 -5.56 -22.93
CA ALA A 111 17.77 -5.99 -21.68
C ALA A 111 16.36 -6.55 -21.92
N ALA A 112 16.21 -7.85 -21.73
CA ALA A 112 14.93 -8.55 -21.79
C ALA A 112 14.20 -8.42 -20.44
N SER A 113 13.20 -7.55 -20.39
CA SER A 113 12.33 -7.37 -19.22
C SER A 113 11.07 -8.22 -19.34
N THR A 114 10.69 -8.91 -18.26
CA THR A 114 9.39 -9.59 -18.14
C THR A 114 8.28 -8.54 -18.01
N GLY A 115 7.77 -8.08 -19.16
CA GLY A 115 6.64 -7.15 -19.20
C GLY A 115 5.36 -7.77 -18.61
N THR A 116 4.39 -6.92 -18.26
CA THR A 116 3.07 -7.32 -17.73
C THR A 116 2.19 -8.07 -18.73
N THR A 117 2.59 -8.16 -20.00
CA THR A 117 1.83 -8.76 -21.11
C THR A 117 2.33 -10.16 -21.52
N GLY A 118 3.28 -10.75 -20.79
CA GLY A 118 3.83 -12.08 -21.06
C GLY A 118 4.85 -12.16 -22.21
N LYS A 119 4.95 -11.12 -23.06
CA LYS A 119 6.02 -10.95 -24.07
C LYS A 119 7.16 -10.09 -23.51
N PHE A 120 8.41 -10.47 -23.76
CA PHE A 120 9.56 -9.69 -23.31
C PHE A 120 9.54 -8.28 -23.93
N LYS A 121 9.89 -7.30 -23.10
CA LYS A 121 10.31 -5.98 -23.56
C LYS A 121 11.81 -6.04 -23.81
N LEU A 122 12.26 -5.63 -24.98
CA LEU A 122 13.66 -5.56 -25.39
C LEU A 122 14.09 -4.11 -25.29
N ILE A 123 14.73 -3.77 -24.18
CA ILE A 123 15.20 -2.41 -23.91
C ILE A 123 16.65 -2.28 -24.39
N PRO A 124 16.96 -1.33 -25.30
CA PRO A 124 18.33 -1.08 -25.72
C PRO A 124 19.17 -0.53 -24.56
N VAL A 125 20.30 -1.18 -24.29
CA VAL A 125 21.29 -0.73 -23.30
C VAL A 125 22.37 0.07 -24.01
N THR A 126 22.57 1.31 -23.58
CA THR A 126 23.48 2.28 -24.19
C THR A 126 24.67 2.60 -23.27
N PRO A 127 25.78 3.14 -23.79
CA PRO A 127 26.91 3.59 -22.98
C PRO A 127 26.55 4.63 -21.90
N PRO A 128 25.72 5.66 -22.14
CA PRO A 128 25.29 6.59 -21.10
C PRO A 128 24.58 5.88 -19.94
N MET A 129 23.67 4.95 -20.22
CA MET A 129 22.97 4.21 -19.17
C MET A 129 23.92 3.41 -18.26
N ILE A 130 24.99 2.82 -18.81
CA ILE A 130 26.03 2.14 -18.01
C ILE A 130 26.85 3.13 -17.18
N ARG A 131 27.11 4.34 -17.68
CA ARG A 131 27.76 5.39 -16.87
C ARG A 131 26.88 5.79 -15.68
N THR A 132 25.59 6.00 -15.91
CA THR A 132 24.61 6.28 -14.86
C THR A 132 24.53 5.14 -13.83
N ALA A 133 24.58 3.88 -14.28
CA ALA A 133 24.62 2.72 -13.38
C ALA A 133 25.81 2.76 -12.42
N ASN A 134 27.01 3.03 -12.96
CA ASN A 134 28.24 3.13 -12.17
C ASN A 134 28.20 4.32 -11.21
N GLU A 135 27.78 5.50 -11.68
CA GLU A 135 27.58 6.69 -10.86
C GLU A 135 26.63 6.41 -9.69
N THR A 136 25.48 5.77 -9.96
CA THR A 136 24.49 5.43 -8.93
C THR A 136 25.07 4.47 -7.89
N ALA A 137 25.83 3.45 -8.31
CA ALA A 137 26.49 2.52 -7.39
C ALA A 137 27.56 3.23 -6.53
N HIS A 138 28.34 4.14 -7.09
CA HIS A 138 29.32 4.95 -6.36
C HIS A 138 28.66 5.88 -5.34
N LEU A 139 27.55 6.53 -5.71
CA LEU A 139 26.77 7.37 -4.80
C LEU A 139 26.21 6.55 -3.63
N ALA A 140 25.57 5.41 -3.92
CA ALA A 140 25.04 4.53 -2.88
C ALA A 140 26.14 4.02 -1.92
N SER A 141 27.31 3.69 -2.46
CA SER A 141 28.48 3.29 -1.65
C SER A 141 28.98 4.43 -0.76
N SER A 142 28.98 5.67 -1.27
CA SER A 142 29.36 6.87 -0.50
C SER A 142 28.37 7.14 0.64
N VAL A 143 27.07 6.99 0.37
CA VAL A 143 25.98 7.08 1.36
C VAL A 143 26.16 6.07 2.49
N ILE A 144 26.40 4.80 2.17
CA ILE A 144 26.66 3.74 3.16
C ILE A 144 27.88 4.09 3.99
N ARG A 145 28.99 4.46 3.33
CA ARG A 145 30.27 4.71 4.01
C ARG A 145 30.17 5.75 5.11
N LYS A 146 29.36 6.77 4.88
CA LYS A 146 29.18 7.87 5.80
C LYS A 146 28.05 7.66 6.81
N SER A 147 27.16 6.70 6.55
CA SER A 147 26.05 6.36 7.46
C SER A 147 26.51 5.52 8.66
N PHE A 148 27.60 4.77 8.50
CA PHE A 148 28.20 4.01 9.59
C PHE A 148 29.22 4.88 10.35
N SER A 149 29.01 5.07 11.66
CA SER A 149 29.82 5.94 12.54
C SER A 149 31.28 5.49 12.70
N PHE A 150 31.60 4.27 12.29
CA PHE A 150 32.95 3.74 12.28
C PHE A 150 33.53 3.91 10.88
N SER A 151 34.76 4.42 10.78
CA SER A 151 35.40 4.53 9.49
C SER A 151 35.53 3.13 8.88
N LEU A 152 34.83 2.87 7.79
CA LEU A 152 35.06 1.65 7.00
C LEU A 152 36.53 1.54 6.54
N SER A 153 37.31 2.63 6.61
CA SER A 153 38.77 2.63 6.42
C SER A 153 39.57 1.92 7.51
N SER A 154 38.94 1.55 8.64
CA SER A 154 39.59 0.85 9.75
C SER A 154 39.57 -0.69 9.60
N PHE A 155 38.92 -1.22 8.55
CA PHE A 155 38.99 -2.63 8.15
C PHE A 155 39.72 -2.73 6.81
N PRO A 156 41.01 -3.14 6.78
CA PRO A 156 41.83 -3.10 5.57
C PRO A 156 41.37 -4.04 4.45
N GLU A 157 40.58 -5.07 4.76
CA GLU A 157 40.07 -6.04 3.80
C GLU A 157 38.60 -6.31 4.09
N GLN A 158 37.70 -5.76 3.26
CA GLN A 158 36.27 -6.02 3.36
C GLN A 158 35.87 -6.95 2.23
N HIS A 159 35.33 -8.12 2.57
CA HIS A 159 34.82 -9.08 1.60
C HIS A 159 33.29 -9.07 1.60
N PRO A 160 32.62 -8.15 0.90
CA PRO A 160 31.18 -8.22 0.78
C PRO A 160 30.80 -9.47 -0.04
N PHE A 161 29.72 -10.12 0.38
CA PHE A 161 29.06 -11.16 -0.38
C PHE A 161 27.92 -10.52 -1.16
N THR A 162 28.00 -10.57 -2.49
CA THR A 162 26.87 -10.27 -3.36
C THR A 162 26.55 -11.52 -4.19
N LEU A 163 25.32 -12.02 -4.11
CA LEU A 163 24.90 -13.11 -4.99
C LEU A 163 24.84 -12.60 -6.43
N LEU A 164 25.76 -13.09 -7.26
CA LEU A 164 25.83 -12.73 -8.67
C LEU A 164 25.26 -13.85 -9.54
N GLY A 165 24.54 -13.46 -10.59
CA GLY A 165 24.18 -14.35 -11.67
C GLY A 165 25.15 -14.16 -12.83
N GLY A 166 25.57 -15.26 -13.47
CA GLY A 166 26.46 -15.23 -14.62
C GLY A 166 26.10 -16.34 -15.60
N LYS A 167 26.50 -16.16 -16.85
CA LYS A 167 26.38 -17.17 -17.90
C LYS A 167 27.52 -17.01 -18.87
N ASN A 168 28.12 -18.12 -19.33
CA ASN A 168 29.12 -18.06 -20.38
C ASN A 168 28.64 -17.27 -21.61
N THR A 169 29.53 -16.44 -22.14
CA THR A 169 29.26 -15.45 -23.21
C THR A 169 28.72 -16.06 -24.51
N GLY A 170 29.10 -17.31 -24.80
CA GLY A 170 28.62 -18.07 -25.96
C GLY A 170 27.18 -18.56 -25.84
N LEU A 171 26.57 -18.52 -24.65
CA LEU A 171 25.23 -19.04 -24.42
C LEU A 171 24.13 -17.98 -24.42
N TYR A 172 24.48 -16.70 -24.57
CA TYR A 172 23.46 -15.65 -24.72
C TYR A 172 22.84 -15.74 -26.10
N GLN A 173 21.52 -15.51 -26.16
CA GLN A 173 20.89 -15.18 -27.42
C GLN A 173 21.48 -13.87 -27.94
N ARG A 174 21.63 -13.73 -29.25
CA ARG A 174 22.20 -12.54 -29.88
C ARG A 174 21.26 -11.99 -30.94
N SER A 175 21.31 -10.68 -31.15
CA SER A 175 20.70 -10.03 -32.30
C SER A 175 21.43 -10.43 -33.59
N LYS A 176 20.88 -10.06 -34.74
CA LYS A 176 21.55 -10.25 -36.05
C LYS A 176 22.93 -9.60 -36.13
N ASP A 177 23.12 -8.48 -35.44
CA ASP A 177 24.40 -7.76 -35.32
C ASP A 177 25.33 -8.35 -34.24
N GLY A 178 24.95 -9.49 -33.64
CA GLY A 178 25.74 -10.17 -32.62
C GLY A 178 25.64 -9.58 -31.22
N ILE A 179 24.73 -8.63 -30.98
CA ILE A 179 24.54 -7.97 -29.67
C ILE A 179 23.84 -8.93 -28.71
N PRO A 180 24.36 -9.18 -27.49
CA PRO A 180 23.74 -10.12 -26.57
C PRO A 180 22.37 -9.62 -26.03
N ILE A 181 21.49 -10.59 -25.73
CA ILE A 181 20.13 -10.38 -25.24
C ILE A 181 19.94 -11.19 -23.95
N GLY A 182 19.36 -10.58 -22.92
CA GLY A 182 19.03 -11.26 -21.67
C GLY A 182 18.70 -10.30 -20.52
N PRO A 183 18.61 -10.80 -19.27
CA PRO A 183 18.35 -9.94 -18.11
C PRO A 183 19.44 -8.88 -17.91
N PHE A 184 19.06 -7.66 -17.54
CA PHE A 184 20.03 -6.58 -17.34
C PHE A 184 21.12 -6.92 -16.31
N SER A 185 20.79 -7.66 -15.25
CA SER A 185 21.75 -8.12 -14.23
C SER A 185 22.90 -8.96 -14.78
N GLN A 186 22.75 -9.52 -15.99
CA GLN A 186 23.76 -10.31 -16.67
C GLN A 186 24.59 -9.52 -17.69
N TYR A 187 24.40 -8.19 -17.78
CA TYR A 187 25.10 -7.32 -18.71
C TYR A 187 26.63 -7.49 -18.68
N PHE A 188 27.23 -7.46 -17.48
CA PHE A 188 28.68 -7.60 -17.29
C PHE A 188 29.20 -8.98 -17.68
N SER A 189 28.35 -9.99 -17.55
CA SER A 189 28.68 -11.35 -17.93
C SER A 189 28.62 -11.56 -19.45
N ALA A 190 27.68 -10.89 -20.12
CA ALA A 190 27.57 -10.95 -21.57
C ALA A 190 28.67 -10.18 -22.33
N ASN A 191 29.33 -9.23 -21.66
CA ASN A 191 30.33 -8.33 -22.25
C ASN A 191 31.70 -8.46 -21.53
N PRO A 192 32.51 -9.50 -21.84
CA PRO A 192 33.77 -9.79 -21.16
C PRO A 192 34.87 -8.78 -21.46
N THR A 193 34.72 -7.98 -22.53
CA THR A 193 35.70 -7.01 -23.04
C THR A 193 35.80 -5.72 -22.22
N ILE A 194 35.14 -5.63 -21.06
CA ILE A 194 35.19 -4.48 -20.14
C ILE A 194 36.00 -4.87 -18.87
N PRO A 195 37.33 -5.01 -18.97
CA PRO A 195 38.15 -5.62 -17.92
C PRO A 195 38.19 -4.84 -16.60
N ARG A 196 38.19 -3.49 -16.63
CA ARG A 196 38.20 -2.67 -15.40
C ARG A 196 36.97 -2.88 -14.53
N THR A 197 35.76 -2.90 -15.11
CA THR A 197 34.52 -3.07 -14.35
C THR A 197 34.32 -4.51 -13.88
N ARG A 198 34.74 -5.51 -14.68
CA ARG A 198 34.77 -6.92 -14.26
C ARG A 198 35.73 -7.14 -13.09
N SER A 199 36.89 -6.49 -13.14
CA SER A 199 37.88 -6.50 -12.07
C SER A 199 37.33 -5.85 -10.79
N LEU A 200 36.63 -4.71 -10.86
CA LEU A 200 36.01 -4.07 -9.69
C LEU A 200 34.89 -4.91 -9.06
N LEU A 201 34.06 -5.58 -9.87
CA LEU A 201 33.04 -6.51 -9.38
C LEU A 201 33.64 -7.79 -8.75
N SER A 202 34.84 -8.20 -9.19
CA SER A 202 35.50 -9.44 -8.75
C SER A 202 36.49 -9.25 -7.60
N ILE A 203 37.16 -8.10 -7.51
CA ILE A 203 38.10 -7.77 -6.42
C ILE A 203 37.37 -7.58 -5.10
N ASN A 204 36.13 -7.09 -5.16
CA ASN A 204 35.35 -6.78 -3.99
C ASN A 204 34.38 -7.91 -3.59
N ASN A 205 34.20 -9.00 -4.35
CA ASN A 205 33.24 -10.06 -3.96
C ASN A 205 33.98 -11.31 -3.46
N THR A 206 33.28 -12.18 -2.72
CA THR A 206 33.87 -13.43 -2.19
C THR A 206 34.30 -14.42 -3.28
N LEU A 207 33.75 -14.30 -4.49
CA LEU A 207 34.08 -15.13 -5.65
C LEU A 207 34.14 -14.29 -6.93
N THR A 208 35.09 -14.62 -7.81
CA THR A 208 35.26 -13.93 -9.09
C THR A 208 34.16 -14.26 -10.10
N LEU A 209 33.80 -13.29 -10.95
CA LEU A 209 32.74 -13.46 -11.93
C LEU A 209 33.05 -14.56 -12.97
N ASN A 210 34.32 -14.76 -13.31
CA ASN A 210 34.75 -15.79 -14.28
C ASN A 210 34.35 -17.21 -13.86
N ILE A 211 34.44 -17.51 -12.56
CA ILE A 211 34.06 -18.82 -12.03
C ILE A 211 32.53 -18.96 -12.06
N ILE A 212 31.81 -17.91 -11.67
CA ILE A 212 30.34 -17.91 -11.62
C ILE A 212 29.75 -18.15 -13.03
N GLU A 213 30.36 -17.60 -14.08
CA GLU A 213 29.93 -17.74 -15.47
C GLU A 213 29.99 -19.18 -16.00
N GLY A 214 30.91 -19.98 -15.47
CA GLY A 214 31.08 -21.40 -15.80
C GLY A 214 29.98 -22.29 -15.22
N ILE A 215 29.15 -21.79 -14.29
CA ILE A 215 28.10 -22.56 -13.63
C ILE A 215 26.73 -22.13 -14.16
N HIS A 216 26.03 -23.06 -14.82
CA HIS A 216 24.75 -22.75 -15.47
C HIS A 216 23.53 -22.92 -14.58
N ASP A 217 23.60 -23.87 -13.64
CA ASP A 217 22.51 -24.10 -12.70
C ASP A 217 22.54 -23.05 -11.58
N PHE A 218 21.39 -22.44 -11.30
CA PHE A 218 21.30 -21.35 -10.32
C PHE A 218 21.59 -21.85 -8.90
N ASP A 219 21.07 -23.02 -8.51
CA ASP A 219 21.26 -23.56 -7.17
C ASP A 219 22.71 -23.97 -6.95
N THR A 220 23.34 -24.63 -7.93
CA THR A 220 24.78 -24.93 -7.88
C THR A 220 25.62 -23.65 -7.84
N SER A 221 25.26 -22.62 -8.62
CA SER A 221 26.01 -21.35 -8.62
C SER A 221 25.90 -20.64 -7.27
N ALA A 222 24.71 -20.56 -6.69
CA ALA A 222 24.47 -20.01 -5.37
C ALA A 222 25.18 -20.83 -4.29
N TYR A 223 25.12 -22.16 -4.36
CA TYR A 223 25.81 -23.08 -3.45
C TYR A 223 27.33 -22.83 -3.46
N VAL A 224 27.95 -22.79 -4.64
CA VAL A 224 29.40 -22.55 -4.76
C VAL A 224 29.77 -21.19 -4.20
N GLN A 225 29.04 -20.12 -4.56
CA GLN A 225 29.26 -18.78 -4.00
C GLN A 225 29.13 -18.74 -2.47
N LEU A 226 28.18 -19.49 -1.89
CA LEU A 226 27.99 -19.60 -0.45
C LEU A 226 29.14 -20.36 0.22
N VAL A 227 29.68 -21.43 -0.38
CA VAL A 227 30.85 -22.13 0.16
C VAL A 227 32.05 -21.18 0.26
N PHE A 228 32.30 -20.36 -0.76
CA PHE A 228 33.35 -19.33 -0.71
C PHE A 228 33.06 -18.28 0.36
N ALA A 229 31.82 -17.80 0.48
CA ALA A 229 31.45 -16.83 1.52
C ALA A 229 31.59 -17.40 2.94
N LEU A 230 31.23 -18.67 3.14
CA LEU A 230 31.34 -19.36 4.41
C LEU A 230 32.80 -19.66 4.77
N ALA A 231 33.65 -19.92 3.78
CA ALA A 231 35.09 -20.10 3.97
C ALA A 231 35.81 -18.81 4.42
N ILE A 232 35.20 -17.64 4.23
CA ILE A 232 35.74 -16.34 4.65
C ILE A 232 35.11 -15.94 6.00
N PRO A 233 35.90 -15.58 7.03
CA PRO A 233 35.37 -15.23 8.35
C PRO A 233 34.85 -13.79 8.41
N ASP A 234 35.44 -12.89 7.63
CA ASP A 234 35.23 -11.43 7.68
C ASP A 234 34.36 -10.91 6.52
N VAL A 235 33.24 -11.58 6.26
CA VAL A 235 32.26 -11.10 5.29
C VAL A 235 31.61 -9.81 5.83
N SER A 236 31.84 -8.69 5.13
CA SER A 236 31.45 -7.36 5.61
C SER A 236 29.98 -7.03 5.35
N SER A 237 29.39 -7.58 4.29
CA SER A 237 27.97 -7.43 4.00
C SER A 237 27.41 -8.62 3.26
N TYR A 238 26.11 -8.86 3.42
CA TYR A 238 25.40 -9.93 2.72
C TYR A 238 24.30 -9.33 1.85
N THR A 239 24.55 -9.26 0.54
CA THR A 239 23.69 -8.61 -0.44
C THR A 239 23.10 -9.61 -1.42
N VAL A 240 21.77 -9.66 -1.51
CA VAL A 240 21.06 -10.41 -2.54
C VAL A 240 19.97 -9.52 -3.10
N TYR A 241 19.93 -9.33 -4.42
CA TYR A 241 19.08 -8.30 -5.04
C TYR A 241 17.59 -8.40 -4.66
N PHE A 242 17.02 -9.61 -4.62
CA PHE A 242 15.62 -9.84 -4.28
C PHE A 242 15.49 -10.64 -2.98
N ALA A 243 14.52 -10.26 -2.12
CA ALA A 243 14.34 -10.92 -0.82
C ALA A 243 14.02 -12.42 -0.95
N SER A 244 13.34 -12.82 -2.03
CA SER A 244 13.13 -14.22 -2.38
C SER A 244 14.44 -15.00 -2.56
N GLY A 245 15.39 -14.42 -3.31
CA GLY A 245 16.72 -14.98 -3.50
C GLY A 245 17.52 -15.00 -2.20
N PHE A 246 17.34 -13.98 -1.35
CA PHE A 246 17.95 -13.94 -0.03
C PHE A 246 17.46 -15.11 0.84
N ILE A 247 16.15 -15.34 0.91
CA ILE A 247 15.60 -16.49 1.64
C ILE A 247 16.08 -17.80 1.01
N HIS A 248 16.14 -17.87 -0.32
CA HIS A 248 16.66 -19.04 -1.04
C HIS A 248 18.08 -19.40 -0.63
N THR A 249 18.99 -18.43 -0.56
CA THR A 249 20.37 -18.69 -0.15
C THR A 249 20.47 -19.13 1.31
N ILE A 250 19.65 -18.57 2.20
CA ILE A 250 19.56 -19.05 3.59
C ILE A 250 19.07 -20.50 3.64
N LYS A 251 18.04 -20.85 2.86
CA LYS A 251 17.53 -22.23 2.77
C LYS A 251 18.56 -23.20 2.18
N LEU A 252 19.39 -22.75 1.24
CA LEU A 252 20.53 -23.55 0.77
C LEU A 252 21.53 -23.83 1.90
N ILE A 253 21.83 -22.84 2.75
CA ILE A 253 22.67 -23.06 3.94
C ILE A 253 21.99 -24.07 4.87
N GLU A 254 20.73 -23.87 5.25
CA GLU A 254 20.02 -24.77 6.17
C GLU A 254 19.92 -26.21 5.66
N ASN A 255 19.75 -26.40 4.35
CA ASN A 255 19.57 -27.73 3.75
C ASN A 255 20.90 -28.44 3.46
N TYR A 256 21.97 -27.70 3.18
CA TYR A 256 23.24 -28.26 2.71
C TYR A 256 24.46 -27.89 3.57
N PHE A 257 24.28 -27.34 4.78
CA PHE A 257 25.42 -26.93 5.62
C PHE A 257 26.42 -28.07 5.89
N GLU A 258 25.96 -29.32 6.02
CA GLU A 258 26.85 -30.48 6.19
C GLU A 258 27.76 -30.68 4.97
N GLU A 259 27.20 -30.66 3.75
CA GLU A 259 27.98 -30.76 2.50
C GLU A 259 28.90 -29.55 2.33
N MET A 260 28.42 -28.34 2.67
CA MET A 260 29.23 -27.11 2.60
C MET A 260 30.42 -27.17 3.56
N SER A 261 30.20 -27.59 4.81
CA SER A 261 31.25 -27.80 5.81
C SER A 261 32.25 -28.86 5.36
N LEU A 262 31.80 -29.95 4.73
CA LEU A 262 32.69 -30.97 4.16
C LEU A 262 33.51 -30.44 2.97
N CYS A 263 32.91 -29.62 2.10
CA CYS A 263 33.64 -28.97 1.01
C CYS A 263 34.75 -28.07 1.55
N ILE A 264 34.48 -27.31 2.61
CA ILE A 264 35.47 -26.41 3.24
C ILE A 264 36.56 -27.23 3.95
N SER A 265 36.19 -28.19 4.79
CA SER A 265 37.16 -28.98 5.57
C SER A 265 38.08 -29.85 4.70
N SER A 266 37.59 -30.32 3.55
CA SER A 266 38.38 -31.09 2.58
C SER A 266 39.00 -30.24 1.47
N ALA A 267 38.62 -28.96 1.35
CA ALA A 267 38.90 -28.09 0.20
C ALA A 267 38.53 -28.75 -1.14
N ASN A 268 37.41 -29.48 -1.17
CA ASN A 268 36.99 -30.26 -2.33
C ASN A 268 35.46 -30.23 -2.53
N PHE A 269 35.02 -29.64 -3.64
CA PHE A 269 33.62 -29.59 -4.06
C PHE A 269 33.04 -30.92 -4.51
N ASP A 270 33.85 -31.96 -4.71
CA ASP A 270 33.35 -33.32 -4.92
C ASP A 270 32.62 -33.87 -3.68
N GLN A 271 32.68 -33.20 -2.53
CA GLN A 271 31.83 -33.55 -1.39
C GLN A 271 30.37 -33.09 -1.57
N SER A 272 30.07 -32.29 -2.59
CA SER A 272 28.72 -31.77 -2.85
C SER A 272 27.95 -32.59 -3.88
N SER A 273 26.75 -33.03 -3.50
CA SER A 273 25.81 -33.70 -4.38
C SER A 273 25.35 -32.80 -5.54
N LEU A 274 25.15 -31.50 -5.27
CA LEU A 274 24.76 -30.52 -6.29
C LEU A 274 25.87 -30.30 -7.32
N VAL A 275 27.12 -30.14 -6.87
CA VAL A 275 28.26 -29.92 -7.77
C VAL A 275 28.52 -31.16 -8.63
N GLN A 276 28.56 -32.36 -8.02
CA GLN A 276 28.74 -33.61 -8.78
C GLN A 276 27.68 -33.81 -9.87
N LYS A 277 26.43 -33.46 -9.56
CA LYS A 277 25.31 -33.62 -10.50
C LYS A 277 25.35 -32.63 -11.66
N ASN A 278 25.66 -31.37 -11.38
CA ASN A 278 25.47 -30.27 -12.32
C ASN A 278 26.77 -29.78 -12.98
N ILE A 279 27.94 -30.15 -12.46
CA ILE A 279 29.26 -29.79 -13.00
C ILE A 279 30.01 -31.08 -13.38
N VAL A 280 29.82 -31.52 -14.62
CA VAL A 280 30.43 -32.75 -15.13
C VAL A 280 31.93 -32.58 -15.41
N ASP A 281 32.33 -31.39 -15.88
CA ASP A 281 33.72 -31.05 -16.22
C ASP A 281 34.65 -31.20 -15.01
N SER A 282 35.58 -32.16 -15.09
CA SER A 282 36.56 -32.46 -14.04
C SER A 282 37.62 -31.36 -13.91
N ASP A 283 38.01 -30.72 -15.01
CA ASP A 283 39.05 -29.70 -15.02
C ASP A 283 38.52 -28.40 -14.40
N PHE A 284 37.26 -28.07 -14.69
CA PHE A 284 36.58 -26.96 -14.02
C PHE A 284 36.39 -27.23 -12.51
N ARG A 285 36.04 -28.45 -12.11
CA ARG A 285 35.99 -28.83 -10.68
C ARG A 285 37.36 -28.75 -10.01
N ALA A 286 38.44 -29.19 -10.67
CA ALA A 286 39.79 -29.05 -10.16
C ALA A 286 40.17 -27.56 -9.96
N THR A 287 39.76 -26.69 -10.90
CA THR A 287 39.94 -25.23 -10.79
C THR A 287 39.17 -24.65 -9.60
N LEU A 288 37.92 -25.07 -9.37
CA LEU A 288 37.13 -24.67 -8.20
C LEU A 288 37.81 -25.07 -6.89
N ASN A 289 38.29 -26.32 -6.81
CA ASN A 289 38.98 -26.85 -5.63
C ASN A 289 40.28 -26.10 -5.36
N GLN A 290 41.07 -25.84 -6.41
CA GLN A 290 42.30 -25.06 -6.30
C GLN A 290 42.00 -23.65 -5.78
N THR A 291 41.00 -22.97 -6.35
CA THR A 291 40.64 -21.60 -5.94
C THR A 291 40.17 -21.57 -4.48
N LEU A 292 39.37 -22.55 -4.04
CA LEU A 292 38.93 -22.64 -2.64
C LEU A 292 40.12 -22.86 -1.70
N ASN A 293 41.05 -23.72 -2.08
CA ASN A 293 42.27 -23.96 -1.30
C ASN A 293 43.16 -22.71 -1.20
N GLU A 294 43.29 -21.93 -2.29
CA GLU A 294 44.02 -20.66 -2.30
C GLU A 294 43.39 -19.61 -1.37
N VAL A 295 42.06 -19.51 -1.35
CA VAL A 295 41.33 -18.63 -0.41
C VAL A 295 41.57 -19.07 1.03
N ILE A 296 41.39 -20.35 1.34
CA ILE A 296 41.58 -20.91 2.69
C ILE A 296 43.03 -20.73 3.17
N ALA A 297 44.02 -20.87 2.29
CA ALA A 297 45.42 -20.71 2.63
C ALA A 297 45.75 -19.31 3.17
N GLN A 298 45.01 -18.27 2.75
CA GLN A 298 45.17 -16.90 3.25
C GLN A 298 44.80 -16.76 4.73
N TYR A 299 43.94 -17.65 5.26
CA TYR A 299 43.41 -17.59 6.63
C TYR A 299 44.01 -18.61 7.59
N GLY A 300 45.09 -19.31 7.20
CA GLY A 300 45.78 -20.29 8.05
C GLY A 300 45.68 -21.74 7.59
N GLY A 301 45.17 -21.98 6.38
CA GLY A 301 45.26 -23.29 5.71
C GLY A 301 44.45 -24.38 6.41
N GLU A 302 45.09 -25.54 6.66
CA GLU A 302 44.40 -26.75 7.11
C GLU A 302 43.74 -26.61 8.49
N VAL A 303 44.43 -26.02 9.47
CA VAL A 303 43.88 -25.85 10.82
C VAL A 303 42.64 -24.96 10.76
N TYR A 304 42.74 -23.85 10.03
CA TYR A 304 41.65 -22.89 9.86
C TYR A 304 40.40 -23.53 9.23
N ARG A 305 40.54 -24.27 8.12
CA ARG A 305 39.36 -24.85 7.44
C ARG A 305 38.61 -25.87 8.30
N LEU A 306 39.32 -26.63 9.14
CA LEU A 306 38.70 -27.60 10.04
C LEU A 306 37.91 -26.89 11.15
N GLU A 307 38.50 -25.89 11.78
CA GLU A 307 37.82 -25.07 12.81
C GLU A 307 36.63 -24.32 12.22
N ARG A 308 36.79 -23.74 11.03
CA ARG A 308 35.73 -23.00 10.34
C ARG A 308 34.57 -23.90 9.95
N ALA A 309 34.83 -25.08 9.41
CA ALA A 309 33.80 -26.05 9.05
C ALA A 309 33.00 -26.54 10.27
N GLU A 310 33.67 -26.81 11.40
CA GLU A 310 33.02 -27.18 12.65
C GLU A 310 32.20 -26.04 13.24
N HIS A 311 32.68 -24.80 13.17
CA HIS A 311 31.92 -23.62 13.59
C HIS A 311 30.63 -23.45 12.78
N ILE A 312 30.69 -23.57 11.45
CA ILE A 312 29.50 -23.51 10.58
C ILE A 312 28.51 -24.61 10.96
N ARG A 313 28.99 -25.85 11.12
CA ARG A 313 28.16 -27.00 11.50
C ARG A 313 27.50 -26.79 12.85
N TYR A 314 28.25 -26.31 13.84
CA TYR A 314 27.75 -26.00 15.18
C TYR A 314 26.65 -24.93 15.17
N GLU A 315 26.82 -23.85 14.40
CA GLU A 315 25.83 -22.77 14.32
C GLU A 315 24.57 -23.16 13.54
N CYS A 316 24.70 -23.96 12.47
CA CYS A 316 23.56 -24.42 11.66
C CYS A 316 22.76 -25.55 12.33
N LEU A 317 23.37 -26.36 13.22
CA LEU A 317 22.66 -27.38 13.98
C LEU A 317 21.72 -26.82 15.06
N LYS A 318 21.91 -25.56 15.47
CA LYS A 318 21.03 -24.87 16.41
C LYS A 318 19.69 -24.58 15.74
N LYS A 319 18.67 -25.37 16.07
CA LYS A 319 17.30 -25.13 15.60
C LYS A 319 16.71 -23.86 16.20
N ASP A 320 15.99 -23.10 15.38
CA ASP A 320 15.07 -22.04 15.82
C ASP A 320 15.72 -20.83 16.55
N VAL A 321 16.94 -20.42 16.15
CA VAL A 321 17.62 -19.27 16.78
C VAL A 321 17.76 -18.07 15.82
N PRO A 322 17.21 -16.89 16.16
CA PRO A 322 17.32 -15.69 15.32
C PRO A 322 18.78 -15.27 15.12
N GLY A 323 19.07 -14.75 13.94
CA GLY A 323 20.36 -14.14 13.63
C GLY A 323 21.45 -15.10 13.17
N LEU A 324 21.10 -16.09 12.35
CA LEU A 324 22.07 -17.00 11.75
C LEU A 324 23.25 -16.27 11.09
N LEU A 325 22.98 -15.18 10.36
CA LEU A 325 24.01 -14.46 9.61
C LEU A 325 25.08 -13.85 10.51
N HIS A 326 24.71 -13.19 11.61
CA HIS A 326 25.69 -12.60 12.52
C HIS A 326 26.46 -13.64 13.34
N ARG A 327 25.94 -14.87 13.47
CA ARG A 327 26.68 -15.97 14.11
C ARG A 327 27.71 -16.58 13.16
N LEU A 328 27.34 -16.76 11.89
CA LEU A 328 28.27 -17.21 10.85
C LEU A 328 29.35 -16.17 10.55
N TRP A 329 28.98 -14.88 10.56
CA TRP A 329 29.86 -13.74 10.29
C TRP A 329 29.71 -12.66 11.37
N PRO A 330 30.46 -12.76 12.48
CA PRO A 330 30.36 -11.83 13.63
C PRO A 330 30.71 -10.38 13.30
N ASN A 331 31.56 -10.17 12.30
CA ASN A 331 32.03 -8.86 11.86
C ASN A 331 31.18 -8.24 10.73
N MET A 332 30.05 -8.87 10.38
CA MET A 332 29.18 -8.38 9.31
C MET A 332 28.52 -7.05 9.70
N ILE A 333 28.60 -6.07 8.79
CA ILE A 333 28.17 -4.70 9.02
C ILE A 333 26.68 -4.53 8.70
N TYR A 334 26.21 -5.14 7.61
CA TYR A 334 24.81 -5.08 7.20
C TYR A 334 24.41 -6.21 6.25
N ALA A 335 23.10 -6.45 6.15
CA ALA A 335 22.51 -7.25 5.08
C ALA A 335 21.68 -6.33 4.17
N SER A 336 21.67 -6.58 2.86
CA SER A 336 20.92 -5.77 1.90
C SER A 336 20.11 -6.61 0.92
N THR A 337 18.84 -6.25 0.76
CA THR A 337 17.96 -6.84 -0.25
C THR A 337 16.78 -5.92 -0.56
N THR A 338 16.10 -6.12 -1.69
CA THR A 338 14.89 -5.36 -2.00
C THR A 338 13.78 -5.74 -1.01
N ILE A 339 13.35 -4.78 -0.19
CA ILE A 339 12.29 -4.95 0.83
C ILE A 339 11.06 -4.05 0.59
N GLY A 340 11.00 -3.36 -0.54
CA GLY A 340 9.84 -2.53 -0.93
C GLY A 340 8.68 -3.31 -1.56
N SER A 341 7.47 -2.73 -1.49
CA SER A 341 6.22 -3.25 -2.10
C SER A 341 5.98 -4.74 -1.84
N THR A 342 5.83 -5.57 -2.88
CA THR A 342 5.59 -7.02 -2.78
C THR A 342 6.67 -7.76 -2.02
N PHE A 343 7.89 -7.22 -1.88
CA PHE A 343 8.93 -7.84 -1.09
C PHE A 343 8.87 -7.50 0.41
N SER A 344 8.04 -6.54 0.83
CA SER A 344 7.93 -6.16 2.24
C SER A 344 7.44 -7.31 3.12
N MET A 345 6.71 -8.27 2.54
CA MET A 345 6.28 -9.51 3.21
C MET A 345 7.44 -10.41 3.66
N TYR A 346 8.63 -10.26 3.09
CA TYR A 346 9.83 -10.99 3.52
C TYR A 346 10.60 -10.27 4.63
N LYS A 347 10.30 -8.99 4.90
CA LYS A 347 11.11 -8.15 5.79
C LYS A 347 11.29 -8.77 7.18
N GLU A 348 10.22 -9.27 7.78
CA GLU A 348 10.27 -9.90 9.11
C GLU A 348 11.12 -11.19 9.10
N VAL A 349 10.98 -12.02 8.07
CA VAL A 349 11.74 -13.29 7.95
C VAL A 349 13.22 -13.01 7.69
N VAL A 350 13.54 -12.06 6.82
CA VAL A 350 14.94 -11.66 6.56
C VAL A 350 15.56 -11.04 7.82
N GLN A 351 14.83 -10.17 8.52
CA GLN A 351 15.28 -9.57 9.79
C GLN A 351 15.52 -10.65 10.86
N TYR A 352 14.66 -11.68 10.92
CA TYR A 352 14.86 -12.82 11.82
C TYR A 352 16.22 -13.49 11.58
N TYR A 353 16.65 -13.69 10.33
CA TYR A 353 17.96 -14.26 10.00
C TYR A 353 19.14 -13.31 10.22
N CYS A 354 18.92 -12.00 10.15
CA CYS A 354 19.93 -10.99 10.49
C CYS A 354 20.14 -10.89 12.02
N GLY A 355 19.06 -11.04 12.80
CA GLY A 355 19.04 -10.83 14.24
C GLY A 355 19.04 -9.34 14.60
N GLU A 356 19.32 -9.00 15.86
CA GLU A 356 19.29 -7.61 16.33
C GLU A 356 20.56 -6.81 15.98
N ARG A 357 21.69 -7.51 15.77
CA ARG A 357 23.00 -6.87 15.56
C ARG A 357 23.23 -6.37 14.13
N VAL A 358 22.66 -7.07 13.15
CA VAL A 358 22.88 -6.77 11.74
C VAL A 358 21.70 -5.96 11.22
N PRO A 359 21.89 -4.70 10.81
CA PRO A 359 20.84 -3.94 10.18
C PRO A 359 20.49 -4.53 8.81
N LEU A 360 19.20 -4.74 8.58
CA LEU A 360 18.66 -5.01 7.25
C LEU A 360 18.38 -3.69 6.54
N ILE A 361 19.11 -3.46 5.45
CA ILE A 361 18.99 -2.25 4.64
C ILE A 361 18.27 -2.60 3.34
N ASN A 362 17.46 -1.67 2.83
CA ASN A 362 16.87 -1.84 1.51
C ASN A 362 17.96 -1.94 0.42
N LEU A 363 17.61 -2.43 -0.77
CA LEU A 363 18.56 -2.53 -1.87
C LEU A 363 19.11 -1.12 -2.17
N LEU A 364 20.42 -1.03 -2.35
CA LEU A 364 21.15 0.24 -2.43
C LEU A 364 20.71 1.14 -3.60
N VAL A 365 20.09 0.54 -4.61
CA VAL A 365 19.75 1.19 -5.87
C VAL A 365 18.33 0.84 -6.27
N TYR A 366 17.58 1.85 -6.72
CA TYR A 366 16.31 1.70 -7.41
C TYR A 366 16.55 1.75 -8.93
N GLY A 367 16.27 0.66 -9.63
CA GLY A 367 16.48 0.55 -11.07
C GLY A 367 15.58 -0.48 -11.73
N ALA A 368 15.51 -0.42 -13.06
CA ALA A 368 14.84 -1.38 -13.91
C ALA A 368 15.63 -1.60 -15.21
N SER A 369 15.06 -2.36 -16.14
CA SER A 369 15.67 -2.56 -17.46
C SER A 369 15.75 -1.25 -18.27
N GLU A 370 14.89 -0.28 -17.97
CA GLU A 370 14.83 1.03 -18.61
C GLU A 370 15.93 2.00 -18.19
N SER A 371 16.39 1.97 -16.93
CA SER A 371 17.56 2.70 -16.40
C SER A 371 17.75 2.42 -14.89
N PHE A 372 18.76 3.05 -14.29
CA PHE A 372 18.91 3.22 -12.84
C PHE A 372 18.41 4.60 -12.42
N PHE A 373 17.42 4.65 -11.54
CA PHE A 373 16.65 5.88 -11.27
C PHE A 373 17.06 6.57 -9.98
N GLY A 374 17.49 5.81 -8.97
CA GLY A 374 17.65 6.31 -7.61
C GLY A 374 18.65 5.50 -6.80
N CYS A 375 19.20 6.07 -5.74
CA CYS A 375 19.90 5.30 -4.70
C CYS A 375 19.37 5.62 -3.31
N ILE A 376 19.68 4.73 -2.37
CA ILE A 376 19.16 4.80 -1.00
C ILE A 376 19.48 6.15 -0.37
N ALA A 377 18.50 6.73 0.31
CA ALA A 377 18.66 7.99 1.02
C ALA A 377 19.30 7.78 2.38
N SER A 378 18.91 6.75 3.14
CA SER A 378 19.48 6.46 4.46
C SER A 378 19.44 4.97 4.76
N ILE A 379 20.44 4.46 5.47
CA ILE A 379 20.48 3.06 5.91
C ILE A 379 19.38 2.70 6.93
N HIS A 380 18.73 3.71 7.52
CA HIS A 380 17.69 3.54 8.53
C HIS A 380 16.26 3.57 7.95
N THR A 381 16.12 3.87 6.65
CA THR A 381 14.83 4.06 5.98
C THR A 381 14.77 3.25 4.70
N ASP A 382 13.56 2.93 4.22
CA ASP A 382 13.36 2.24 2.94
C ASP A 382 13.27 3.22 1.75
N GLU A 383 13.76 4.44 1.91
CA GLU A 383 13.57 5.57 0.99
C GLU A 383 14.75 5.75 0.03
N TYR A 384 14.45 6.22 -1.17
CA TYR A 384 15.39 6.59 -2.22
C TYR A 384 15.27 8.07 -2.54
N PHE A 385 16.34 8.69 -3.02
CA PHE A 385 16.23 9.90 -3.83
C PHE A 385 16.43 9.54 -5.30
N LEU A 386 15.74 10.25 -6.19
CA LEU A 386 15.89 10.08 -7.64
C LEU A 386 17.07 10.90 -8.16
N LEU A 387 17.78 10.36 -9.15
CA LEU A 387 18.93 10.99 -9.77
C LEU A 387 18.46 11.83 -10.98
N PRO A 388 18.40 13.17 -10.91
CA PRO A 388 17.93 14.00 -12.03
C PRO A 388 18.81 13.88 -13.28
N THR A 389 20.02 13.32 -13.16
CA THR A 389 20.96 13.02 -14.24
C THR A 389 20.71 11.68 -14.95
N SER A 390 19.80 10.83 -14.43
CA SER A 390 19.60 9.47 -14.94
C SER A 390 18.65 9.39 -16.13
N VAL A 391 17.44 9.92 -15.96
CA VAL A 391 16.36 9.99 -16.95
C VAL A 391 15.59 11.28 -16.71
N PHE A 392 14.96 11.82 -17.74
CA PHE A 392 13.99 12.89 -17.53
C PHE A 392 12.73 12.29 -16.89
N PHE A 393 12.34 12.81 -15.73
CA PHE A 393 11.24 12.28 -14.93
C PHE A 393 9.96 13.10 -15.09
N GLU A 394 8.86 12.38 -15.25
CA GLU A 394 7.50 12.88 -15.14
C GLU A 394 6.69 11.95 -14.24
N PHE A 395 5.59 12.46 -13.68
CA PHE A 395 4.81 11.76 -12.66
C PHE A 395 3.31 11.90 -12.91
N ILE A 396 2.57 10.80 -12.89
CA ILE A 396 1.11 10.81 -13.01
C ILE A 396 0.52 10.56 -11.63
N LYS A 397 -0.40 11.39 -11.14
CA LYS A 397 -1.08 11.16 -9.86
C LYS A 397 -1.81 9.82 -9.85
N GLU A 398 -1.80 9.11 -8.72
CA GLU A 398 -2.43 7.78 -8.58
C GLU A 398 -3.89 7.75 -9.07
N GLU A 399 -4.65 8.82 -8.82
CA GLU A 399 -6.05 8.98 -9.24
C GLU A 399 -6.24 9.12 -10.77
N ASP A 400 -5.20 9.55 -11.48
CA ASP A 400 -5.23 9.82 -12.91
C ASP A 400 -4.59 8.69 -13.75
N ILE A 401 -4.00 7.67 -13.11
CA ILE A 401 -3.32 6.54 -13.79
C ILE A 401 -4.21 5.84 -14.83
N GLN A 402 -5.52 5.76 -14.59
CA GLN A 402 -6.44 5.08 -15.51
C GLN A 402 -6.74 5.90 -16.78
N GLN A 403 -6.34 7.17 -16.83
CA GLN A 403 -6.48 7.99 -18.02
C GLN A 403 -5.40 7.60 -19.04
N ALA A 404 -5.74 7.71 -20.33
CA ALA A 404 -4.79 7.41 -21.40
C ALA A 404 -3.69 8.46 -21.50
N GLN A 405 -4.05 9.75 -21.38
CA GLN A 405 -3.16 10.90 -21.50
C GLN A 405 -3.39 11.89 -20.33
N PRO A 406 -3.11 11.49 -19.08
CA PRO A 406 -3.24 12.38 -17.92
C PRO A 406 -2.21 13.51 -17.96
N LYS A 407 -2.53 14.62 -17.30
CA LYS A 407 -1.53 15.65 -17.01
C LYS A 407 -0.48 15.06 -16.06
N THR A 408 0.78 15.16 -16.45
CA THR A 408 1.90 14.74 -15.59
C THR A 408 2.28 15.86 -14.61
N LEU A 409 3.25 15.59 -13.75
CA LEU A 409 3.95 16.52 -12.89
C LEU A 409 5.46 16.32 -13.07
N LEU A 410 6.24 17.35 -12.82
CA LEU A 410 7.70 17.31 -12.82
C LEU A 410 8.23 16.89 -11.44
N LEU A 411 9.54 16.60 -11.38
CA LEU A 411 10.20 16.13 -10.15
C LEU A 411 10.06 17.11 -8.97
N SER A 412 10.11 18.42 -9.25
CA SER A 412 9.91 19.48 -8.25
C SER A 412 8.45 19.69 -7.81
N GLU A 413 7.48 19.13 -8.54
CA GLU A 413 6.05 19.27 -8.25
C GLU A 413 5.51 18.13 -7.38
N LEU A 414 6.37 17.22 -6.91
CA LEU A 414 5.98 16.10 -6.06
C LEU A 414 5.65 16.55 -4.64
N GLU A 415 4.48 16.14 -4.15
CA GLU A 415 4.03 16.43 -2.79
C GLU A 415 4.12 15.19 -1.87
N PRO A 416 4.65 15.33 -0.63
CA PRO A 416 4.63 14.27 0.38
C PRO A 416 3.22 13.71 0.65
N GLY A 417 3.18 12.41 0.98
CA GLY A 417 1.94 11.68 1.28
C GLY A 417 1.13 11.27 0.05
N HIS A 418 1.59 11.58 -1.16
CA HIS A 418 0.93 11.25 -2.41
C HIS A 418 1.73 10.22 -3.21
N ARG A 419 1.00 9.49 -4.05
CA ARG A 419 1.55 8.45 -4.93
C ARG A 419 1.44 8.84 -6.38
N TYR A 420 2.45 8.40 -7.14
CA TYR A 420 2.62 8.76 -8.53
C TYR A 420 3.14 7.60 -9.36
N GLU A 421 2.59 7.38 -10.55
CA GLU A 421 3.20 6.53 -11.56
C GLU A 421 4.38 7.28 -12.21
N VAL A 422 5.51 6.62 -12.33
CA VAL A 422 6.72 7.14 -12.96
C VAL A 422 6.60 7.06 -14.47
N VAL A 423 6.87 8.18 -15.11
CA VAL A 423 7.03 8.34 -16.55
C VAL A 423 8.47 8.78 -16.80
N CYS A 424 9.15 8.19 -17.78
CA CYS A 424 10.54 8.53 -18.07
C CYS A 424 10.80 8.79 -19.55
N THR A 425 11.74 9.69 -19.82
CA THR A 425 12.40 9.83 -21.12
C THR A 425 13.87 9.49 -20.97
N THR A 426 14.37 8.54 -21.77
CA THR A 426 15.70 7.94 -21.63
C THR A 426 16.56 8.20 -22.87
N ASP A 427 17.88 8.14 -22.70
CA ASP A 427 18.84 8.24 -23.80
C ASP A 427 18.72 7.06 -24.80
N GLY A 428 18.26 5.90 -24.31
CA GLY A 428 17.92 4.72 -25.10
C GLY A 428 16.67 4.85 -25.99
N GLY A 429 16.08 6.05 -26.07
CA GLY A 429 15.03 6.38 -27.05
C GLY A 429 13.60 6.15 -26.57
N LEU A 430 13.39 5.84 -25.29
CA LEU A 430 12.05 5.85 -24.70
C LEU A 430 11.67 7.32 -24.43
N VAL A 431 10.53 7.78 -24.94
CA VAL A 431 10.06 9.17 -24.82
C VAL A 431 8.70 9.22 -24.15
N ARG A 432 8.60 9.93 -23.02
CA ARG A 432 7.41 10.00 -22.17
C ARG A 432 6.80 8.62 -21.90
N TYR A 433 7.66 7.64 -21.64
CA TYR A 433 7.29 6.24 -21.49
C TYR A 433 6.73 5.98 -20.09
N ARG A 434 5.51 5.43 -20.06
CA ARG A 434 4.83 4.99 -18.85
C ARG A 434 5.47 3.70 -18.34
N MET A 435 6.29 3.83 -17.31
CA MET A 435 7.00 2.70 -16.72
C MET A 435 6.04 1.74 -16.01
N GLY A 436 4.95 2.27 -15.45
CA GLY A 436 3.98 1.55 -14.64
C GLY A 436 4.43 1.35 -13.20
N ASP A 437 5.61 1.80 -12.79
CA ASP A 437 6.00 1.80 -11.38
C ASP A 437 5.30 2.94 -10.66
N VAL A 438 4.66 2.66 -9.53
CA VAL A 438 4.04 3.65 -8.65
C VAL A 438 4.92 3.83 -7.43
N ILE A 439 5.32 5.07 -7.18
CA ILE A 439 6.13 5.47 -6.04
C ILE A 439 5.31 6.34 -5.10
N ASN A 440 5.63 6.30 -3.82
CA ASN A 440 5.08 7.19 -2.80
C ASN A 440 6.12 8.26 -2.50
N CYS A 441 5.78 9.54 -2.70
CA CYS A 441 6.60 10.63 -2.18
C CYS A 441 6.36 10.68 -0.67
N THR A 442 7.33 10.23 0.12
CA THR A 442 7.15 10.08 1.57
C THR A 442 7.28 11.43 2.28
N ARG A 443 8.32 12.18 1.92
CA ARG A 443 8.71 13.46 2.52
C ARG A 443 9.78 14.12 1.66
N PHE A 444 10.19 15.33 2.04
CA PHE A 444 11.39 15.94 1.49
C PHE A 444 12.62 15.58 2.33
N PHE A 445 13.77 15.58 1.67
CA PHE A 445 15.07 15.39 2.29
C PHE A 445 15.31 16.44 3.39
N SER A 446 15.87 16.00 4.51
CA SER A 446 16.22 16.82 5.68
C SER A 446 17.60 16.48 6.21
N ARG A 447 18.41 17.52 6.46
CA ARG A 447 19.75 17.41 7.09
C ARG A 447 19.74 16.63 8.41
N ALA A 448 18.67 16.72 9.18
CA ALA A 448 18.61 16.13 10.52
C ALA A 448 18.49 14.61 10.53
N ASN A 449 17.88 14.02 9.48
CA ASN A 449 17.41 12.64 9.50
C ASN A 449 18.08 11.75 8.46
N ASP A 450 18.64 12.34 7.38
CA ASP A 450 18.72 11.62 6.11
C ASP A 450 20.09 11.39 5.55
N LEU A 451 21.17 11.94 6.12
CA LEU A 451 22.57 11.57 5.87
C LEU A 451 23.52 12.62 6.45
N VAL A 452 24.70 12.16 6.91
CA VAL A 452 26.07 12.73 6.80
C VAL A 452 26.20 14.23 7.05
N PRO A 453 27.10 14.71 7.93
CA PRO A 453 27.34 16.14 8.12
C PRO A 453 27.58 16.83 6.76
N LEU A 454 26.53 17.49 6.27
CA LEU A 454 26.59 18.33 5.09
C LEU A 454 27.36 19.60 5.48
N PRO A 455 28.16 20.17 4.57
CA PRO A 455 28.82 21.45 4.82
C PRO A 455 27.78 22.51 5.21
N GLU A 456 28.16 23.42 6.12
CA GLU A 456 27.23 24.32 6.81
C GLU A 456 26.41 25.23 5.86
N GLU A 457 26.89 25.47 4.63
CA GLU A 457 26.23 26.32 3.62
C GLU A 457 25.72 25.56 2.36
N PRO A 458 24.59 25.98 1.74
CA PRO A 458 23.74 27.12 2.08
C PRO A 458 22.51 26.75 2.94
N VAL A 459 21.83 27.78 3.43
CA VAL A 459 20.83 27.78 4.53
C VAL A 459 19.45 27.23 4.12
N ASP A 460 19.14 27.12 2.83
CA ASP A 460 17.88 26.55 2.33
C ASP A 460 18.12 25.24 1.57
N ILE A 461 17.63 24.13 2.11
CA ILE A 461 17.65 22.83 1.43
C ILE A 461 16.52 22.84 0.40
N PRO A 462 16.80 22.67 -0.91
CA PRO A 462 15.75 22.54 -1.90
C PRO A 462 14.86 21.33 -1.61
N GLN A 463 13.60 21.40 -2.03
CA GLN A 463 12.62 20.33 -1.83
C GLN A 463 12.96 19.09 -2.67
N ILE A 464 13.91 18.30 -2.19
CA ILE A 464 14.34 17.04 -2.83
C ILE A 464 13.39 15.94 -2.35
N PRO A 465 12.54 15.38 -3.23
CA PRO A 465 11.58 14.36 -2.83
C PRO A 465 12.28 13.04 -2.50
N LEU A 466 11.96 12.49 -1.33
CA LEU A 466 12.29 11.12 -0.98
C LEU A 466 11.11 10.24 -1.32
N ILE A 467 11.42 9.07 -1.90
CA ILE A 467 10.42 8.19 -2.47
C ILE A 467 10.58 6.77 -1.94
N SER A 468 9.47 6.07 -1.78
CA SER A 468 9.46 4.61 -1.59
C SER A 468 8.66 3.96 -2.70
N PHE A 469 9.07 2.76 -3.10
CA PHE A 469 8.35 2.00 -4.12
C PHE A 469 7.04 1.44 -3.54
N ALA A 470 5.90 1.77 -4.17
CA ALA A 470 4.58 1.39 -3.67
C ALA A 470 4.08 0.09 -4.32
N TYR A 471 3.93 0.08 -5.65
CA TYR A 471 3.51 -1.08 -6.44
C TYR A 471 3.76 -0.84 -7.93
N ARG A 472 3.50 -1.84 -8.77
CA ARG A 472 3.52 -1.68 -10.24
C ARG A 472 2.11 -1.83 -10.80
N VAL A 473 1.67 -0.88 -11.61
CA VAL A 473 0.36 -0.88 -12.27
C VAL A 473 0.15 -2.19 -13.02
N GLY A 474 -1.00 -2.82 -12.78
CA GLY A 474 -1.40 -4.08 -13.40
C GLY A 474 -0.84 -5.35 -12.74
N ASN A 475 0.11 -5.24 -11.80
CA ASN A 475 0.58 -6.41 -11.03
C ASN A 475 -0.37 -6.74 -9.88
N ILE A 476 -0.66 -8.03 -9.69
CA ILE A 476 -1.44 -8.55 -8.56
C ILE A 476 -0.60 -9.45 -7.67
N LEU A 477 0.22 -10.31 -8.24
CA LEU A 477 1.04 -11.28 -7.50
C LEU A 477 2.49 -11.28 -8.01
N GLY A 478 3.42 -11.49 -7.08
CA GLY A 478 4.83 -11.78 -7.36
C GLY A 478 5.55 -12.23 -6.09
N ILE A 479 6.27 -13.36 -6.18
CA ILE A 479 7.03 -13.96 -5.06
C ILE A 479 8.52 -13.73 -5.25
N PHE A 480 9.06 -14.02 -6.45
CA PHE A 480 10.49 -13.92 -6.72
C PHE A 480 10.88 -12.88 -7.79
N GLY A 481 9.91 -12.08 -8.25
CA GLY A 481 10.10 -11.00 -9.22
C GLY A 481 9.34 -11.22 -10.54
N GLU A 482 8.70 -12.38 -10.70
CA GLU A 482 7.67 -12.62 -11.68
C GLU A 482 6.46 -11.69 -11.47
N LYS A 483 5.85 -11.28 -12.58
CA LYS A 483 4.76 -10.32 -12.59
C LYS A 483 3.50 -11.01 -13.10
N ILE A 484 2.60 -11.33 -12.19
CA ILE A 484 1.32 -11.97 -12.51
C ILE A 484 0.21 -10.93 -12.31
N THR A 485 -0.59 -10.74 -13.35
CA THR A 485 -1.67 -9.75 -13.41
C THR A 485 -3.00 -10.46 -13.17
N GLU A 486 -4.07 -9.70 -12.89
CA GLU A 486 -5.43 -10.26 -12.80
C GLU A 486 -5.78 -11.03 -14.05
N GLN A 487 -5.44 -10.47 -15.20
CA GLN A 487 -5.80 -11.02 -16.49
C GLN A 487 -5.11 -12.34 -16.75
N HIS A 488 -3.84 -12.51 -16.34
CA HIS A 488 -3.17 -13.81 -16.40
C HIS A 488 -3.91 -14.86 -15.56
N MET A 489 -4.27 -14.51 -14.32
CA MET A 489 -4.99 -15.42 -13.40
C MET A 489 -6.40 -15.76 -13.89
N MET A 490 -7.16 -14.73 -14.29
CA MET A 490 -8.50 -14.87 -14.82
C MET A 490 -8.50 -15.73 -16.08
N ASN A 491 -7.57 -15.49 -17.01
CA ASN A 491 -7.44 -16.29 -18.23
C ASN A 491 -7.11 -17.76 -17.92
N ALA A 492 -6.19 -18.01 -16.98
CA ALA A 492 -5.84 -19.37 -16.56
C ALA A 492 -7.06 -20.11 -15.97
N LEU A 493 -7.79 -19.48 -15.03
CA LEU A 493 -9.00 -20.04 -14.42
C LEU A 493 -10.12 -20.27 -15.45
N GLN A 494 -10.38 -19.30 -16.32
CA GLN A 494 -11.41 -19.41 -17.34
C GLN A 494 -11.10 -20.50 -18.36
N GLN A 495 -9.83 -20.64 -18.77
CA GLN A 495 -9.43 -21.72 -19.68
C GLN A 495 -9.60 -23.10 -19.04
N THR A 496 -9.22 -23.26 -17.78
CA THR A 496 -9.45 -24.51 -17.02
C THR A 496 -10.94 -24.83 -16.94
N ILE A 497 -11.80 -23.87 -16.58
CA ILE A 497 -13.25 -24.10 -16.48
C ILE A 497 -13.89 -24.39 -17.85
N ARG A 498 -13.39 -23.78 -18.94
CA ARG A 498 -13.82 -24.12 -20.30
C ARG A 498 -13.53 -25.58 -20.65
N GLN A 499 -12.36 -26.10 -20.27
CA GLN A 499 -12.02 -27.51 -20.49
C GLN A 499 -12.97 -28.44 -19.72
N TRP A 500 -13.38 -28.08 -18.51
CA TRP A 500 -14.40 -28.84 -17.76
C TRP A 500 -15.77 -28.83 -18.45
N ARG A 501 -16.16 -27.69 -19.03
CA ARG A 501 -17.41 -27.58 -19.81
C ARG A 501 -17.41 -28.48 -21.03
N GLU A 502 -16.30 -28.56 -21.75
CA GLU A 502 -16.13 -29.49 -22.88
C GLU A 502 -16.26 -30.96 -22.46
N GLN A 503 -15.95 -31.26 -21.19
CA GLN A 503 -16.12 -32.59 -20.57
C GLN A 503 -17.51 -32.82 -19.97
N GLY A 504 -18.44 -31.87 -20.13
CA GLY A 504 -19.83 -31.99 -19.69
C GLY A 504 -20.16 -31.40 -18.31
N LEU A 505 -19.22 -30.72 -17.65
CA LEU A 505 -19.49 -30.01 -16.39
C LEU A 505 -20.12 -28.64 -16.63
N GLN A 506 -21.31 -28.39 -16.10
CA GLN A 506 -22.02 -27.10 -16.26
C GLN A 506 -21.76 -26.16 -15.07
N VAL A 507 -20.51 -25.72 -14.96
CA VAL A 507 -20.08 -24.75 -13.94
C VAL A 507 -19.42 -23.52 -14.55
N ASP A 508 -19.50 -22.42 -13.80
CA ASP A 508 -18.90 -21.14 -14.09
C ASP A 508 -18.06 -20.63 -12.93
N LEU A 509 -17.10 -19.75 -13.23
CA LEU A 509 -16.39 -18.98 -12.24
C LEU A 509 -17.30 -17.88 -11.68
N HIS A 510 -17.61 -17.93 -10.39
CA HIS A 510 -18.35 -16.86 -9.72
C HIS A 510 -17.41 -15.73 -9.31
N ASP A 511 -16.36 -16.06 -8.56
CA ASP A 511 -15.38 -15.10 -8.07
C ASP A 511 -14.10 -15.83 -7.62
N PHE A 512 -12.98 -15.10 -7.47
CA PHE A 512 -11.75 -15.66 -6.95
C PHE A 512 -10.92 -14.63 -6.17
N THR A 513 -10.03 -15.13 -5.32
CA THR A 513 -8.95 -14.31 -4.74
C THR A 513 -7.69 -15.14 -4.62
N SER A 514 -6.58 -14.48 -4.29
CA SER A 514 -5.28 -15.13 -4.22
C SER A 514 -4.41 -14.56 -3.12
N CYS A 515 -3.54 -15.39 -2.58
CA CYS A 515 -2.46 -14.98 -1.69
C CYS A 515 -1.19 -15.78 -1.96
N THR A 516 -0.12 -15.37 -1.29
CA THR A 516 1.20 -16.02 -1.35
C THR A 516 1.46 -16.77 -0.05
N LYS A 517 1.89 -18.03 -0.15
CA LYS A 517 2.27 -18.88 0.97
C LYS A 517 3.79 -18.94 1.09
N LEU A 518 4.32 -18.34 2.15
CA LEU A 518 5.76 -18.15 2.39
C LEU A 518 6.38 -19.10 3.43
N ASP A 519 5.56 -19.77 4.23
CA ASP A 519 5.97 -20.75 5.23
C ASP A 519 6.41 -22.10 4.61
N VAL A 520 6.37 -22.20 3.29
CA VAL A 520 6.81 -23.37 2.51
C VAL A 520 7.91 -22.90 1.54
N PHE A 521 8.90 -23.76 1.32
CA PHE A 521 9.98 -23.49 0.38
C PHE A 521 10.14 -24.65 -0.63
N PRO A 522 10.12 -24.38 -1.95
CA PRO A 522 9.90 -23.07 -2.58
C PRO A 522 8.52 -22.49 -2.27
N ALA A 523 8.40 -21.16 -2.26
CA ALA A 523 7.13 -20.50 -1.97
C ALA A 523 6.11 -20.75 -3.09
N LYS A 524 4.81 -20.66 -2.77
CA LYS A 524 3.72 -20.92 -3.74
C LYS A 524 2.56 -19.95 -3.63
N PHE A 525 1.76 -19.90 -4.69
CA PHE A 525 0.48 -19.20 -4.69
C PHE A 525 -0.64 -20.09 -4.16
N VAL A 526 -1.59 -19.47 -3.46
CA VAL A 526 -2.85 -20.09 -3.07
C VAL A 526 -3.98 -19.27 -3.66
N ILE A 527 -4.87 -19.93 -4.40
CA ILE A 527 -5.98 -19.32 -5.12
C ILE A 527 -7.27 -19.89 -4.56
N PHE A 528 -8.14 -19.02 -4.06
CA PHE A 528 -9.46 -19.40 -3.60
C PHE A 528 -10.46 -19.16 -4.71
N VAL A 529 -11.22 -20.19 -5.08
CA VAL A 529 -12.11 -20.17 -6.25
C VAL A 529 -13.54 -20.46 -5.80
N GLU A 530 -14.46 -19.56 -6.09
CA GLU A 530 -15.89 -19.78 -5.91
C GLU A 530 -16.53 -20.10 -7.25
N LEU A 531 -17.22 -21.24 -7.33
CA LEU A 531 -17.93 -21.68 -8.53
C LEU A 531 -19.43 -21.42 -8.40
N THR A 532 -20.06 -21.21 -9.56
CA THR A 532 -21.52 -21.24 -9.74
C THR A 532 -21.92 -22.41 -10.61
N GLU A 533 -23.04 -23.04 -10.25
CA GLU A 533 -23.65 -24.13 -11.00
C GLU A 533 -24.78 -23.58 -11.88
N ASP A 534 -24.89 -24.07 -13.12
CA ASP A 534 -26.01 -23.71 -14.00
C ASP A 534 -27.35 -24.27 -13.49
N GLN A 535 -28.47 -23.67 -13.89
CA GLN A 535 -29.79 -24.04 -13.36
C GLN A 535 -30.12 -25.53 -13.59
N GLY A 536 -30.27 -26.28 -12.49
CA GLY A 536 -30.61 -27.70 -12.51
C GLY A 536 -29.40 -28.64 -12.56
N TYR A 537 -28.18 -28.11 -12.70
CA TYR A 537 -26.94 -28.86 -12.51
C TYR A 537 -26.49 -28.73 -11.05
N LYS A 538 -25.99 -29.82 -10.47
CA LYS A 538 -25.41 -29.81 -9.13
C LYS A 538 -24.19 -30.71 -9.15
N ILE A 539 -23.03 -30.15 -8.81
CA ILE A 539 -21.82 -30.94 -8.67
C ILE A 539 -22.00 -31.90 -7.50
N ASP A 540 -21.78 -33.19 -7.74
CA ASP A 540 -21.75 -34.16 -6.67
C ASP A 540 -20.44 -34.06 -5.86
N ALA A 541 -20.45 -34.57 -4.63
CA ALA A 541 -19.29 -34.47 -3.73
C ALA A 541 -18.05 -35.23 -4.25
N GLN A 542 -18.25 -36.28 -5.05
CA GLN A 542 -17.17 -37.09 -5.62
C GLN A 542 -16.51 -36.35 -6.79
N GLN A 543 -17.30 -35.77 -7.69
CA GLN A 543 -16.87 -34.87 -8.76
C GLN A 543 -16.11 -33.68 -8.20
N LEU A 544 -16.64 -32.99 -7.18
CA LEU A 544 -15.95 -31.86 -6.55
C LEU A 544 -14.59 -32.28 -5.99
N ARG A 545 -14.49 -33.48 -5.39
CA ARG A 545 -13.24 -34.01 -4.85
C ARG A 545 -12.24 -34.34 -5.94
N ILE A 546 -12.70 -34.89 -7.06
CA ILE A 546 -11.84 -35.14 -8.24
C ILE A 546 -11.31 -33.81 -8.77
N LEU A 547 -12.19 -32.84 -9.00
CA LEU A 547 -11.81 -31.50 -9.46
C LEU A 547 -10.84 -30.82 -8.50
N GLN A 548 -11.08 -30.91 -7.18
CA GLN A 548 -10.20 -30.33 -6.17
C GLN A 548 -8.79 -30.94 -6.19
N ASN A 549 -8.65 -32.19 -6.63
CA ASN A 549 -7.35 -32.86 -6.77
C ASN A 549 -6.63 -32.49 -8.08
N THR A 550 -7.34 -32.10 -9.14
CA THR A 550 -6.75 -31.80 -10.45
C THR A 550 -6.60 -30.31 -10.73
N VAL A 551 -7.48 -29.47 -10.17
CA VAL A 551 -7.58 -28.03 -10.46
C VAL A 551 -6.26 -27.28 -10.30
N SER A 552 -5.49 -27.58 -9.26
CA SER A 552 -4.18 -26.95 -9.02
C SER A 552 -3.23 -27.19 -10.20
N ALA A 553 -3.13 -28.43 -10.67
CA ALA A 553 -2.25 -28.78 -11.78
C ALA A 553 -2.73 -28.21 -13.12
N GLU A 554 -4.04 -28.20 -13.35
CA GLU A 554 -4.64 -27.67 -14.57
C GLU A 554 -4.47 -26.14 -14.66
N VAL A 555 -4.73 -25.41 -13.57
CA VAL A 555 -4.52 -23.96 -13.52
C VAL A 555 -3.03 -23.62 -13.62
N ASP A 556 -2.15 -24.37 -12.95
CA ASP A 556 -0.69 -24.23 -13.08
C ASP A 556 -0.27 -24.36 -14.56
N GLN A 557 -0.79 -25.36 -15.27
CA GLN A 557 -0.49 -25.58 -16.67
C GLN A 557 -0.95 -24.42 -17.56
N GLN A 558 -2.17 -23.89 -17.38
CA GLN A 558 -2.65 -22.74 -18.17
C GLN A 558 -1.88 -21.45 -17.86
N LEU A 559 -1.51 -21.24 -16.59
CA LEU A 559 -0.72 -20.08 -16.20
C LEU A 559 0.69 -20.14 -16.79
N ARG A 560 1.30 -21.34 -16.86
CA ARG A 560 2.62 -21.53 -17.50
C ARG A 560 2.61 -21.22 -19.00
N LYS A 561 1.49 -21.44 -19.70
CA LYS A 561 1.35 -21.08 -21.12
C LYS A 561 1.27 -19.57 -21.36
N THR A 562 0.68 -18.84 -20.40
CA THR A 562 0.38 -17.41 -20.56
C THR A 562 1.42 -16.51 -19.92
N ASN A 563 2.19 -17.00 -18.94
CA ASN A 563 3.19 -16.24 -18.22
C ASN A 563 4.56 -16.95 -18.18
N GLN A 564 5.49 -16.49 -19.02
CA GLN A 564 6.84 -17.05 -19.08
C GLN A 564 7.63 -16.84 -17.78
N GLY A 565 7.39 -15.73 -17.06
CA GLY A 565 8.03 -15.46 -15.77
C GLY A 565 7.70 -16.54 -14.74
N TYR A 566 6.41 -16.88 -14.62
CA TYR A 566 5.93 -17.98 -13.79
C TYR A 566 6.55 -19.31 -14.21
N THR A 567 6.56 -19.61 -15.52
CA THR A 567 7.18 -20.83 -16.07
C THR A 567 8.66 -20.95 -15.71
N ASN A 568 9.42 -19.85 -15.84
CA ASN A 568 10.83 -19.83 -15.48
C ASN A 568 11.03 -20.04 -13.98
N GLY A 569 10.14 -19.51 -13.13
CA GLY A 569 10.14 -19.76 -11.69
C GLY A 569 9.91 -21.23 -11.34
N ARG A 570 8.88 -21.84 -11.94
CA ARG A 570 8.52 -23.25 -11.75
C ARG A 570 9.60 -24.19 -12.26
N SER A 571 10.15 -23.96 -13.45
CA SER A 571 11.19 -24.81 -14.05
C SER A 571 12.53 -24.73 -13.30
N ALA A 572 12.83 -23.58 -12.70
CA ALA A 572 14.04 -23.38 -11.90
C ALA A 572 13.83 -23.70 -10.40
N ALA A 573 12.73 -24.38 -10.02
CA ALA A 573 12.39 -24.70 -8.64
C ALA A 573 12.40 -23.49 -7.67
N ARG A 574 12.21 -22.26 -8.16
CA ARG A 574 12.07 -21.04 -7.35
C ARG A 574 10.63 -20.79 -6.91
N LEU A 575 9.68 -21.45 -7.57
CA LEU A 575 8.27 -21.50 -7.20
C LEU A 575 7.80 -22.95 -7.10
N ASP A 576 7.05 -23.25 -6.06
CA ASP A 576 6.33 -24.50 -5.95
C ASP A 576 4.97 -24.41 -6.69
N SER A 577 4.30 -25.54 -6.89
CA SER A 577 3.00 -25.61 -7.55
C SER A 577 1.99 -24.77 -6.80
N LEU A 578 1.18 -24.00 -7.53
CA LEU A 578 0.07 -23.29 -6.91
C LEU A 578 -0.94 -24.27 -6.30
N ASP A 579 -1.64 -23.83 -5.26
CA ASP A 579 -2.80 -24.51 -4.69
C ASP A 579 -4.07 -23.76 -5.10
N CYS A 580 -4.99 -24.43 -5.77
CA CYS A 580 -6.35 -23.93 -5.98
C CYS A 580 -7.28 -24.58 -4.95
N ILE A 581 -8.04 -23.77 -4.21
CA ILE A 581 -8.95 -24.22 -3.14
C ILE A 581 -10.36 -23.75 -3.48
N PHE A 582 -11.29 -24.68 -3.67
CA PHE A 582 -12.68 -24.33 -3.83
C PHE A 582 -13.28 -23.86 -2.51
N VAL A 583 -13.96 -22.72 -2.56
CA VAL A 583 -14.72 -22.18 -1.44
C VAL A 583 -16.22 -22.38 -1.66
N ARG A 584 -16.98 -22.38 -0.56
CA ARG A 584 -18.44 -22.54 -0.63
C ARG A 584 -19.06 -21.35 -1.33
N THR A 585 -20.15 -21.56 -2.06
CA THR A 585 -20.95 -20.48 -2.63
C THR A 585 -21.40 -19.50 -1.53
N GLY A 586 -21.24 -18.20 -1.78
CA GLY A 586 -21.46 -17.12 -0.83
C GLY A 586 -20.27 -16.79 0.08
N THR A 587 -19.12 -17.42 -0.10
CA THR A 587 -17.91 -17.12 0.72
C THR A 587 -17.44 -15.70 0.46
N PHE A 588 -17.29 -15.29 -0.80
CA PHE A 588 -16.85 -13.93 -1.13
C PHE A 588 -17.90 -12.88 -0.74
N SER A 589 -19.18 -13.20 -0.86
CA SER A 589 -20.26 -12.34 -0.33
C SER A 589 -20.14 -12.13 1.18
N THR A 590 -19.80 -13.18 1.94
CA THR A 590 -19.57 -13.11 3.39
C THR A 590 -18.30 -12.33 3.72
N PHE A 591 -17.23 -12.54 2.94
CA PHE A 591 -15.96 -11.82 3.08
C PHE A 591 -16.15 -10.31 2.91
N VAL A 592 -16.82 -9.89 1.82
CA VAL A 592 -17.16 -8.48 1.55
C VAL A 592 -18.03 -7.91 2.67
N ALA A 593 -19.05 -8.65 3.12
CA ALA A 593 -19.89 -8.22 4.23
C ALA A 593 -19.04 -7.96 5.49
N LYS A 594 -18.13 -8.87 5.85
CA LYS A 594 -17.28 -8.77 7.03
C LYS A 594 -16.28 -7.61 6.94
N PHE A 595 -15.68 -7.37 5.77
CA PHE A 595 -14.78 -6.24 5.54
C PHE A 595 -15.50 -4.89 5.69
N LEU A 596 -16.75 -4.81 5.23
CA LEU A 596 -17.60 -3.64 5.42
C LEU A 596 -18.11 -3.48 6.87
N MET A 597 -18.01 -4.50 7.73
CA MET A 597 -18.42 -4.41 9.15
C MET A 597 -17.38 -3.75 10.06
N THR A 598 -16.14 -3.55 9.59
CA THR A 598 -15.04 -2.97 10.39
C THR A 598 -15.24 -1.48 10.72
N ASP A 599 -16.30 -0.85 10.22
CA ASP A 599 -16.64 0.57 10.41
C ASP A 599 -17.65 0.86 11.54
N ARG A 600 -17.96 -0.14 12.38
CA ARG A 600 -19.11 -0.14 13.32
C ARG A 600 -18.97 0.69 14.62
N THR A 601 -17.87 1.40 14.86
CA THR A 601 -17.71 2.22 16.09
C THR A 601 -18.62 3.47 16.14
N ASN A 602 -19.15 3.91 15.00
CA ASN A 602 -19.97 5.14 14.94
C ASN A 602 -21.44 4.96 15.35
N LEU A 603 -21.97 3.73 15.34
CA LEU A 603 -23.40 3.50 15.55
C LEU A 603 -23.76 3.22 17.02
N LEU A 604 -22.88 2.54 17.75
CA LEU A 604 -23.08 2.17 19.15
C LEU A 604 -23.19 3.40 20.06
N SER A 605 -22.45 4.48 19.77
CA SER A 605 -22.48 5.72 20.54
C SER A 605 -23.82 6.47 20.41
N SER A 606 -24.46 6.44 19.23
CA SER A 606 -25.74 7.11 19.01
C SER A 606 -26.91 6.42 19.74
N SER A 607 -26.91 5.09 19.79
CA SER A 607 -27.98 4.31 20.45
C SER A 607 -27.92 4.40 21.97
N ILE A 608 -26.71 4.52 22.55
CA ILE A 608 -26.52 4.70 24.00
C ILE A 608 -27.03 6.08 24.44
N SER A 609 -26.80 7.13 23.65
CA SER A 609 -27.31 8.49 23.92
C SER A 609 -28.85 8.55 23.96
N GLY A 610 -29.53 7.86 23.03
CA GLY A 610 -30.99 7.81 22.98
C GLY A 610 -31.65 7.07 24.17
N LEU A 611 -31.03 5.99 24.65
CA LEU A 611 -31.52 5.24 25.83
C LEU A 611 -31.37 6.03 27.13
N ILE A 612 -30.28 6.81 27.26
CA ILE A 612 -30.06 7.73 28.38
C ILE A 612 -31.12 8.85 28.36
N LEU A 613 -31.45 9.38 27.18
CA LEU A 613 -32.44 10.45 27.01
C LEU A 613 -33.87 10.03 27.38
N LEU A 614 -34.30 8.84 26.96
CA LEU A 614 -35.61 8.28 27.32
C LEU A 614 -35.75 8.08 28.84
N SER A 615 -34.68 7.57 29.47
CA SER A 615 -34.68 7.18 30.88
C SER A 615 -34.58 8.38 31.84
N ILE A 616 -33.87 9.44 31.46
CA ILE A 616 -33.62 10.62 32.32
C ILE A 616 -34.52 11.81 31.94
N GLY A 617 -34.97 11.89 30.69
CA GLY A 617 -35.81 13.00 30.19
C GLY A 617 -37.32 12.75 30.32
N ILE A 618 -37.85 11.81 29.51
CA ILE A 618 -39.30 11.66 29.29
C ILE A 618 -39.99 10.89 30.42
N VAL A 619 -39.42 9.76 30.84
CA VAL A 619 -40.02 8.90 31.88
C VAL A 619 -40.23 9.68 33.19
N PRO A 620 -39.27 10.50 33.66
CA PRO A 620 -39.48 11.35 34.83
C PRO A 620 -40.50 12.48 34.63
N GLN A 621 -40.65 13.02 33.41
CA GLN A 621 -41.67 14.06 33.11
C GLN A 621 -43.09 13.51 33.21
N VAL A 622 -43.35 12.36 32.59
CA VAL A 622 -44.65 11.68 32.67
C VAL A 622 -44.93 11.27 34.12
N TYR A 623 -43.93 10.74 34.82
CA TYR A 623 -44.08 10.36 36.21
C TYR A 623 -44.37 11.56 37.14
N ALA A 624 -43.69 12.69 36.94
CA ALA A 624 -43.91 13.92 37.71
C ALA A 624 -45.30 14.56 37.49
N LEU A 625 -45.87 14.42 36.29
CA LEU A 625 -47.23 14.88 35.98
C LEU A 625 -48.32 14.12 36.76
N TYR A 626 -48.06 12.87 37.17
CA TYR A 626 -49.02 12.02 37.89
C TYR A 626 -48.74 11.89 39.40
N ASN A 627 -47.54 12.22 39.88
CA ASN A 627 -47.14 12.11 41.30
C ASN A 627 -46.49 13.41 41.83
N PHE A 628 -47.33 14.42 42.09
CA PHE A 628 -46.88 15.77 42.49
C PHE A 628 -46.08 15.85 43.81
N ALA A 629 -46.15 14.83 44.66
CA ALA A 629 -45.55 14.83 46.01
C ALA A 629 -44.23 14.03 46.10
N ASN A 630 -43.63 13.59 44.98
CA ASN A 630 -42.42 12.76 45.05
C ASN A 630 -41.17 13.60 45.44
N PRO A 631 -40.42 13.20 46.49
CA PRO A 631 -39.24 13.94 46.94
C PRO A 631 -38.11 14.01 45.91
N PHE A 632 -37.94 13.00 45.05
CA PHE A 632 -36.87 12.98 44.03
C PHE A 632 -37.01 14.08 42.98
N THR A 633 -38.23 14.48 42.64
CA THR A 633 -38.51 15.56 41.69
C THR A 633 -38.41 16.97 42.30
N THR A 634 -38.27 17.06 43.64
CA THR A 634 -38.19 18.34 44.37
C THR A 634 -36.76 18.78 44.69
N ILE A 635 -35.76 17.94 44.41
CA ILE A 635 -34.34 18.27 44.62
C ILE A 635 -33.85 19.21 43.51
N SER A 636 -33.39 20.41 43.86
CA SER A 636 -32.90 21.43 42.91
C SER A 636 -31.77 20.91 41.99
N SER A 637 -30.87 20.06 42.51
CA SER A 637 -29.80 19.45 41.70
C SER A 637 -30.32 18.49 40.63
N PHE A 638 -31.42 17.77 40.90
CA PHE A 638 -32.06 16.92 39.90
C PHE A 638 -32.73 17.76 38.80
N CYS A 639 -33.41 18.85 39.18
CA CYS A 639 -33.95 19.82 38.23
C CYS A 639 -32.87 20.38 37.28
N LYS A 640 -31.71 20.77 37.83
CA LYS A 640 -30.56 21.27 37.07
C LYS A 640 -29.99 20.21 36.12
N ALA A 641 -29.70 19.01 36.63
CA ALA A 641 -29.13 17.93 35.84
C ALA A 641 -30.08 17.51 34.70
N ARG A 642 -31.38 17.43 34.98
CA ARG A 642 -32.41 17.10 33.98
C ARG A 642 -32.50 18.15 32.89
N SER A 643 -32.60 19.44 33.25
CA SER A 643 -32.70 20.53 32.28
C SER A 643 -31.47 20.60 31.39
N TYR A 644 -30.29 20.41 31.99
CA TYR A 644 -29.02 20.34 31.28
C TYR A 644 -28.97 19.16 30.29
N LEU A 645 -29.25 17.93 30.73
CA LEU A 645 -29.21 16.75 29.86
C LEU A 645 -30.23 16.84 28.72
N ASN A 646 -31.43 17.34 29.01
CA ASN A 646 -32.47 17.54 27.99
C ASN A 646 -32.03 18.54 26.93
N GLN A 647 -31.48 19.69 27.33
CA GLN A 647 -31.03 20.71 26.39
C GLN A 647 -29.81 20.23 25.59
N THR A 648 -28.79 19.69 26.26
CA THR A 648 -27.58 19.14 25.61
C THR A 648 -27.91 18.06 24.60
N SER A 649 -28.81 17.13 24.94
CA SER A 649 -29.18 16.06 24.02
C SER A 649 -30.02 16.56 22.84
N ALA A 650 -30.97 17.47 23.06
CA ALA A 650 -31.73 18.10 21.98
C ALA A 650 -30.80 18.82 21.00
N MET A 651 -29.87 19.65 21.50
CA MET A 651 -28.88 20.36 20.69
C MET A 651 -28.01 19.40 19.89
N SER A 652 -27.39 18.42 20.54
CA SER A 652 -26.54 17.44 19.86
C SER A 652 -27.28 16.71 18.75
N CYS A 653 -28.51 16.24 18.98
CA CYS A 653 -29.29 15.54 17.97
C CYS A 653 -29.60 16.42 16.74
N ARG A 654 -30.02 17.67 16.96
CA ARG A 654 -30.41 18.59 15.87
C ARG A 654 -29.21 19.04 15.05
N TRP A 655 -28.08 19.32 15.69
CA TRP A 655 -26.85 19.69 14.99
C TRP A 655 -26.19 18.50 14.27
N LEU A 656 -26.34 17.28 14.78
CA LEU A 656 -25.95 16.07 14.04
C LEU A 656 -26.80 15.87 12.77
N LEU A 657 -28.11 16.17 12.81
CA LEU A 657 -28.96 16.15 11.61
C LEU A 657 -28.50 17.19 10.58
N VAL A 658 -28.17 18.41 11.02
CA VAL A 658 -27.61 19.46 10.17
C VAL A 658 -26.32 18.98 9.49
N MET A 659 -25.39 18.39 10.23
CA MET A 659 -24.16 17.86 9.64
C MET A 659 -24.41 16.68 8.71
N ALA A 660 -25.39 15.83 9.00
CA ALA A 660 -25.79 14.76 8.07
C ALA A 660 -26.33 15.34 6.75
N CYS A 661 -27.07 16.45 6.79
CA CYS A 661 -27.52 17.15 5.58
C CYS A 661 -26.34 17.75 4.81
N ILE A 662 -25.38 18.35 5.49
CA ILE A 662 -24.17 18.94 4.89
C ILE A 662 -23.31 17.84 4.23
N ASP A 663 -23.00 16.77 4.97
CA ASP A 663 -22.25 15.61 4.47
C ASP A 663 -22.89 14.99 3.23
N ARG A 664 -24.22 14.81 3.26
CA ARG A 664 -24.97 14.24 2.14
C ARG A 664 -25.04 15.18 0.95
N CYS A 665 -25.11 16.49 1.18
CA CYS A 665 -25.00 17.48 0.12
C CYS A 665 -23.62 17.42 -0.55
N PHE A 666 -22.53 17.38 0.23
CA PHE A 666 -21.17 17.24 -0.30
C PHE A 666 -20.99 15.93 -1.08
N SER A 667 -21.55 14.83 -0.60
CA SER A 667 -21.57 13.55 -1.32
C SER A 667 -22.34 13.59 -2.65
N CYS A 668 -23.25 14.57 -2.81
CA CYS A 668 -24.01 14.77 -4.05
C CYS A 668 -23.30 15.69 -5.07
N LEU A 669 -22.26 16.44 -4.64
CA LEU A 669 -21.49 17.30 -5.53
C LEU A 669 -20.62 16.49 -6.48
N THR A 670 -20.40 17.04 -7.68
CA THR A 670 -19.56 16.44 -8.73
C THR A 670 -18.06 16.71 -8.53
N TYR A 671 -17.68 17.63 -7.66
CA TYR A 671 -16.29 18.01 -7.43
C TYR A 671 -15.63 17.15 -6.33
N VAL A 672 -14.61 16.37 -6.71
CA VAL A 672 -13.92 15.39 -5.84
C VAL A 672 -13.22 16.05 -4.64
N ARG A 673 -12.64 17.26 -4.80
CA ARG A 673 -12.00 18.01 -3.70
C ARG A 673 -12.94 18.30 -2.51
N ILE A 674 -14.23 18.52 -2.78
CA ILE A 674 -15.24 18.80 -1.75
C ILE A 674 -15.82 17.50 -1.16
N ARG A 675 -15.59 16.36 -1.81
CA ARG A 675 -15.92 15.02 -1.30
C ARG A 675 -14.89 14.51 -0.29
N ASN A 676 -13.64 14.96 -0.37
CA ASN A 676 -12.54 14.50 0.48
C ASN A 676 -12.68 14.71 2.01
N PRO A 677 -13.38 15.74 2.56
CA PRO A 677 -13.63 15.81 4.00
C PRO A 677 -14.57 14.71 4.53
N SER A 678 -15.20 13.88 3.67
CA SER A 678 -16.07 12.78 4.10
C SER A 678 -15.31 11.49 4.42
N SER A 679 -14.06 11.57 4.90
CA SER A 679 -13.37 10.39 5.45
C SER A 679 -14.01 10.02 6.79
N VAL A 680 -14.07 8.72 7.09
CA VAL A 680 -14.67 8.21 8.34
C VAL A 680 -14.04 8.86 9.58
N THR A 681 -12.72 9.12 9.51
CA THR A 681 -11.97 9.81 10.56
C THR A 681 -12.44 11.24 10.77
N THR A 682 -12.66 11.99 9.68
CA THR A 682 -13.14 13.38 9.76
C THR A 682 -14.58 13.43 10.28
N ALA A 683 -15.45 12.52 9.83
CA ALA A 683 -16.81 12.41 10.34
C ALA A 683 -16.82 12.08 11.85
N ARG A 684 -15.94 11.19 12.32
CA ARG A 684 -15.76 10.90 13.75
C ARG A 684 -15.34 12.13 14.55
N ILE A 685 -14.34 12.87 14.06
CA ILE A 685 -13.85 14.10 14.69
C ILE A 685 -14.96 15.14 14.79
N ILE A 686 -15.71 15.36 13.71
CA ILE A 686 -16.85 16.30 13.69
C ILE A 686 -17.92 15.91 14.71
N ILE A 687 -18.30 14.62 14.77
CA ILE A 687 -19.30 14.13 15.74
C ILE A 687 -18.80 14.35 17.17
N ILE A 688 -17.53 14.06 17.46
CA ILE A 688 -16.93 14.27 18.79
C ILE A 688 -16.95 15.75 19.14
N ILE A 689 -16.48 16.62 18.23
CA ILE A 689 -16.43 18.06 18.44
C ILE A 689 -17.84 18.61 18.73
N ILE A 690 -18.85 18.23 17.95
CA ILE A 690 -20.23 18.68 18.15
C ILE A 690 -20.76 18.25 19.52
N ASN A 691 -20.57 16.99 19.90
CA ASN A 691 -21.01 16.53 21.22
C ASN A 691 -20.25 17.24 22.36
N VAL A 692 -18.95 17.50 22.21
CA VAL A 692 -18.16 18.23 23.21
C VAL A 692 -18.62 19.68 23.33
N ILE A 693 -18.81 20.38 22.20
CA ILE A 693 -19.31 21.76 22.16
C ILE A 693 -20.66 21.86 22.86
N TRP A 694 -21.61 20.99 22.52
CA TRP A 694 -22.95 21.04 23.08
C TRP A 694 -23.06 20.42 24.47
N PHE A 695 -22.03 19.73 24.96
CA PHE A 695 -21.93 19.41 26.38
C PHE A 695 -21.46 20.65 27.16
N ILE A 696 -20.44 21.36 26.68
CA ILE A 696 -19.86 22.50 27.39
C ILE A 696 -20.78 23.73 27.36
N LEU A 697 -21.35 24.06 26.20
CA LEU A 697 -22.10 25.31 26.01
C LEU A 697 -23.35 25.40 26.92
N PRO A 698 -24.25 24.43 27.04
CA PRO A 698 -25.38 24.53 27.96
C PRO A 698 -24.93 24.59 29.43
N ALA A 699 -23.78 23.97 29.78
CA ALA A 699 -23.34 23.82 31.16
C ALA A 699 -23.12 25.18 31.86
N HIS A 700 -22.58 26.18 31.14
CA HIS A 700 -22.34 27.51 31.72
C HIS A 700 -23.64 28.22 32.14
N THR A 701 -24.72 28.04 31.38
CA THR A 701 -26.04 28.65 31.69
C THR A 701 -26.69 28.03 32.93
N PHE A 702 -26.46 26.74 33.20
CA PHE A 702 -27.07 26.05 34.34
C PHE A 702 -26.23 26.11 35.62
N MET A 703 -24.90 26.26 35.50
CA MET A 703 -24.02 26.43 36.67
C MET A 703 -24.20 27.80 37.34
N SER A 704 -24.43 28.86 36.56
CA SER A 704 -24.51 30.25 37.04
C SER A 704 -25.87 30.65 37.62
N THR A 705 -26.90 29.79 37.52
CA THR A 705 -28.30 30.20 37.74
C THR A 705 -28.98 29.40 38.85
N ASN A 706 -29.76 30.06 39.69
CA ASN A 706 -30.55 29.39 40.72
C ASN A 706 -31.87 28.88 40.11
N ILE A 707 -32.09 27.57 40.21
CA ILE A 707 -33.33 26.91 39.79
C ILE A 707 -34.04 26.44 41.05
N GLN A 708 -35.18 27.05 41.36
CA GLN A 708 -35.99 26.71 42.53
C GLN A 708 -37.37 26.20 42.11
N HIS A 709 -38.07 25.57 43.06
CA HIS A 709 -39.38 24.97 42.86
C HIS A 709 -40.44 25.70 43.70
N PRO A 710 -41.15 26.71 43.17
CA PRO A 710 -42.27 27.31 43.90
C PRO A 710 -43.56 26.53 43.59
N ARG A 711 -43.92 25.62 44.50
CA ARG A 711 -45.25 24.99 44.67
C ARG A 711 -46.08 24.78 43.39
N ASN A 712 -45.84 23.61 42.77
CA ASN A 712 -46.59 22.95 41.69
C ASN A 712 -46.21 23.31 40.23
N ILE A 713 -45.45 22.37 39.64
CA ILE A 713 -45.56 21.78 38.28
C ILE A 713 -44.32 21.89 37.35
N ALA A 714 -43.34 22.79 37.56
CA ALA A 714 -42.09 22.73 36.77
C ALA A 714 -40.88 23.40 37.45
N CYS A 715 -39.66 22.94 37.11
CA CYS A 715 -38.43 23.64 37.45
C CYS A 715 -38.39 24.97 36.67
N ILE A 716 -38.27 26.11 37.35
CA ILE A 716 -38.28 27.46 36.75
C ILE A 716 -37.01 28.20 37.20
N PHE A 717 -36.44 29.01 36.30
CA PHE A 717 -35.34 29.91 36.64
C PHE A 717 -35.83 31.00 37.58
N THR A 718 -35.11 31.26 38.68
CA THR A 718 -35.57 32.28 39.66
C THR A 718 -35.31 33.71 39.18
N ASP A 719 -34.35 33.89 38.27
CA ASP A 719 -34.02 35.18 37.67
C ASP A 719 -34.71 35.32 36.31
N LYS A 720 -35.50 36.39 36.17
CA LYS A 720 -36.29 36.69 34.99
C LYS A 720 -35.45 37.00 33.76
N ASN A 721 -34.33 37.70 33.91
CA ASN A 721 -33.50 38.10 32.76
C ASN A 721 -32.78 36.88 32.18
N VAL A 722 -32.25 36.04 33.07
CA VAL A 722 -31.63 34.76 32.73
C VAL A 722 -32.59 33.82 32.03
N GLU A 723 -33.85 33.74 32.50
CA GLU A 723 -34.86 32.88 31.87
C GLU A 723 -35.15 33.32 30.44
N ILE A 724 -35.33 34.63 30.23
CA ILE A 724 -35.57 35.22 28.91
C ILE A 724 -34.38 34.91 27.99
N ASP A 725 -33.15 35.15 28.45
CA ASP A 725 -31.94 34.87 27.68
C ASP A 725 -31.81 33.38 27.30
N HIS A 726 -32.14 32.47 28.23
CA HIS A 726 -32.14 31.04 27.99
C HIS A 726 -33.20 30.59 26.98
N GLU A 727 -34.41 31.18 27.03
CA GLU A 727 -35.47 30.91 26.07
C GLU A 727 -35.12 31.42 24.68
N PHE A 728 -34.57 32.63 24.56
CA PHE A 728 -34.07 33.15 23.28
C PHE A 728 -32.94 32.30 22.70
N TYR A 729 -31.96 31.93 23.53
CA TYR A 729 -30.88 31.03 23.13
C TYR A 729 -31.43 29.70 22.63
N THR A 730 -32.39 29.11 23.32
CA THR A 730 -33.03 27.85 22.92
C THR A 730 -33.81 28.02 21.61
N ILE A 731 -34.58 29.09 21.43
CA ILE A 731 -35.31 29.34 20.18
C ILE A 731 -34.35 29.43 18.99
N ILE A 732 -33.24 30.17 19.14
CA ILE A 732 -32.30 30.41 18.05
C ILE A 732 -31.43 29.18 17.77
N MET A 733 -30.74 28.66 18.79
CA MET A 733 -29.72 27.62 18.62
C MET A 733 -30.30 26.20 18.55
N ASP A 734 -31.44 25.95 19.23
CA ASP A 734 -32.13 24.65 19.16
C ASP A 734 -33.04 24.59 17.93
N GLY A 735 -33.72 25.70 17.63
CA GLY A 735 -34.85 25.71 16.71
C GLY A 735 -34.54 26.32 15.35
N ALA A 736 -34.40 27.65 15.31
CA ALA A 736 -34.41 28.42 14.08
C ALA A 736 -33.17 28.13 13.22
N LEU A 737 -31.98 28.21 13.80
CA LEU A 737 -30.72 28.08 13.05
C LEU A 737 -30.54 26.68 12.44
N PRO A 738 -30.69 25.56 13.19
CA PRO A 738 -30.62 24.22 12.60
C PRO A 738 -31.67 23.97 11.52
N SER A 739 -32.90 24.48 11.71
CA SER A 739 -33.99 24.31 10.75
C SER A 739 -33.70 25.02 9.43
N VAL A 740 -33.21 26.26 9.48
CA VAL A 740 -32.86 27.03 8.28
C VAL A 740 -31.71 26.37 7.53
N ILE A 741 -30.64 25.96 8.24
CA ILE A 741 -29.49 25.30 7.60
C ILE A 741 -29.92 23.98 6.96
N ALA A 742 -30.64 23.11 7.70
CA ALA A 742 -31.11 21.83 7.18
C ALA A 742 -32.01 22.00 5.94
N PHE A 743 -32.90 23.00 5.96
CA PHE A 743 -33.78 23.31 4.83
C PHE A 743 -32.99 23.73 3.57
N VAL A 744 -32.02 24.65 3.72
CA VAL A 744 -31.17 25.12 2.61
C VAL A 744 -30.39 23.95 1.99
N TYR A 745 -29.76 23.11 2.81
CA TYR A 745 -29.02 21.95 2.31
C TYR A 745 -29.93 20.88 1.68
N CYS A 746 -31.16 20.73 2.18
CA CYS A 746 -32.15 19.87 1.55
C CYS A 746 -32.57 20.36 0.16
N LEU A 747 -32.71 21.68 -0.04
CA LEU A 747 -32.97 22.25 -1.35
C LEU A 747 -31.82 21.96 -2.32
N PHE A 748 -30.56 22.08 -1.88
CA PHE A 748 -29.41 21.71 -2.70
C PHE A 748 -29.38 20.22 -3.04
N ILE A 749 -29.61 19.33 -2.06
CA ILE A 749 -29.70 17.89 -2.29
C ILE A 749 -30.79 17.57 -3.32
N TRP A 750 -31.97 18.20 -3.19
CA TRP A 750 -33.09 18.01 -4.11
C TRP A 750 -32.76 18.49 -5.53
N GLN A 751 -32.15 19.67 -5.68
CA GLN A 751 -31.72 20.19 -6.98
C GLN A 751 -30.71 19.25 -7.66
N HIS A 752 -29.70 18.78 -6.92
CA HIS A 752 -28.72 17.82 -7.44
C HIS A 752 -29.34 16.47 -7.78
N PHE A 753 -30.29 16.00 -6.97
CA PHE A 753 -31.05 14.78 -7.24
C PHE A 753 -31.84 14.87 -8.55
N GLN A 754 -32.55 15.98 -8.77
CA GLN A 754 -33.32 16.20 -10.01
C GLN A 754 -32.40 16.32 -11.24
N ALA A 755 -31.26 17.01 -11.12
CA ALA A 755 -30.26 17.10 -12.18
C ALA A 755 -29.67 15.73 -12.56
N ARG A 756 -29.39 14.86 -11.57
CA ARG A 756 -28.95 13.48 -11.79
C ARG A 756 -30.03 12.62 -12.44
N LYS A 757 -31.29 12.74 -12.03
CA LYS A 757 -32.43 12.00 -12.62
C LYS A 757 -32.61 12.33 -14.11
N LYS A 758 -32.42 13.60 -14.52
CA LYS A 758 -32.47 14.02 -15.93
C LYS A 758 -31.32 13.46 -16.78
N ARG A 759 -30.09 13.37 -16.25
CA ARG A 759 -28.93 12.79 -16.96
C ARG A 759 -29.02 11.26 -17.12
N GLN A 760 -29.89 10.60 -16.37
CA GLN A 760 -30.00 9.13 -16.31
C GLN A 760 -30.94 8.50 -17.34
N ILE A 761 -31.77 9.28 -18.05
CA ILE A 761 -32.69 8.76 -19.07
C ILE A 761 -31.92 8.20 -20.29
N THR A 762 -30.62 8.47 -20.41
CA THR A 762 -29.83 8.22 -21.62
C THR A 762 -28.82 7.06 -21.55
N ILE A 763 -28.71 6.30 -20.44
CA ILE A 763 -27.65 5.27 -20.28
C ILE A 763 -28.26 3.91 -19.84
N PRO A 764 -28.02 2.79 -20.55
CA PRO A 764 -28.40 1.45 -20.08
C PRO A 764 -27.41 0.95 -19.02
N ASN A 765 -27.88 0.45 -17.87
CA ASN A 765 -27.02 -0.03 -16.77
C ASN A 765 -27.39 -1.44 -16.27
N ASN A 766 -26.35 -2.20 -15.91
CA ASN A 766 -26.38 -3.52 -15.26
C ASN A 766 -27.14 -3.53 -13.91
N GLU A 767 -27.64 -4.71 -13.53
CA GLU A 767 -28.56 -4.90 -12.40
C GLU A 767 -27.97 -4.51 -11.02
N VAL A 768 -26.65 -4.67 -10.85
CA VAL A 768 -25.92 -4.30 -9.62
C VAL A 768 -25.88 -2.78 -9.43
N ASP A 769 -25.65 -2.04 -10.51
CA ASP A 769 -25.71 -0.57 -10.50
C ASP A 769 -27.12 -0.09 -10.25
N ARG A 770 -28.12 -0.78 -10.81
CA ARG A 770 -29.54 -0.47 -10.54
C ARG A 770 -29.86 -0.59 -9.05
N ARG A 771 -29.36 -1.64 -8.38
CA ARG A 771 -29.58 -1.87 -6.93
C ARG A 771 -28.82 -0.87 -6.05
N LYS A 772 -27.58 -0.50 -6.40
CA LYS A 772 -26.82 0.56 -5.68
C LYS A 772 -27.51 1.92 -5.84
N LYS A 773 -27.93 2.27 -7.06
CA LYS A 773 -28.65 3.52 -7.35
C LYS A 773 -30.00 3.61 -6.62
N LEU A 774 -30.80 2.54 -6.61
CA LEU A 774 -32.06 2.49 -5.86
C LEU A 774 -31.84 2.71 -4.35
N ARG A 775 -30.75 2.17 -3.80
CA ARG A 775 -30.40 2.33 -2.39
C ARG A 775 -30.05 3.79 -2.07
N ASP A 776 -29.24 4.43 -2.90
CA ASP A 776 -28.84 5.84 -2.71
C ASP A 776 -30.05 6.78 -2.85
N GLN A 777 -30.94 6.50 -3.81
CA GLN A 777 -32.20 7.25 -3.98
C GLN A 777 -33.12 7.11 -2.77
N GLN A 778 -33.25 5.91 -2.20
CA GLN A 778 -34.03 5.67 -0.99
C GLN A 778 -33.46 6.44 0.20
N ILE A 779 -32.13 6.44 0.38
CA ILE A 779 -31.48 7.16 1.49
C ILE A 779 -31.73 8.67 1.39
N ILE A 780 -31.58 9.26 0.20
CA ILE A 780 -31.82 10.70 -0.02
C ILE A 780 -33.29 11.06 0.25
N PHE A 781 -34.23 10.26 -0.27
CA PHE A 781 -35.65 10.51 -0.07
C PHE A 781 -36.04 10.48 1.41
N ILE A 782 -35.45 9.56 2.17
CA ILE A 782 -35.75 9.42 3.58
C ILE A 782 -35.16 10.58 4.40
N LEU A 783 -33.95 11.04 4.05
CA LEU A 783 -33.37 12.25 4.67
C LEU A 783 -34.27 13.48 4.45
N LEU A 784 -34.85 13.66 3.26
CA LEU A 784 -35.76 14.77 2.98
C LEU A 784 -37.05 14.71 3.80
N ILE A 785 -37.64 13.52 3.96
CA ILE A 785 -38.80 13.31 4.84
C ILE A 785 -38.44 13.64 6.29
N GLN A 786 -37.25 13.24 6.75
CA GLN A 786 -36.79 13.52 8.11
C GLN A 786 -36.65 15.02 8.38
N VAL A 787 -36.07 15.76 7.42
CA VAL A 787 -35.98 17.23 7.56
C VAL A 787 -37.36 17.88 7.52
N ALA A 788 -38.29 17.39 6.70
CA ALA A 788 -39.66 17.90 6.70
C ALA A 788 -40.37 17.67 8.04
N ILE A 789 -40.28 16.45 8.60
CA ILE A 789 -40.82 16.11 9.93
C ILE A 789 -40.15 16.98 11.01
N PHE A 790 -38.84 17.17 10.92
CA PHE A 790 -38.08 18.01 11.84
C PHE A 790 -38.56 19.47 11.81
N ILE A 791 -38.76 20.06 10.64
CA ILE A 791 -39.25 21.45 10.52
C ILE A 791 -40.68 21.57 11.06
N VAL A 792 -41.58 20.67 10.66
CA VAL A 792 -43.01 20.70 11.08
C VAL A 792 -43.17 20.58 12.59
N SER A 793 -42.30 19.82 13.26
CA SER A 793 -42.34 19.63 14.71
C SER A 793 -41.63 20.72 15.51
N THR A 794 -40.59 21.32 14.96
CA THR A 794 -39.81 22.37 15.64
C THR A 794 -40.57 23.71 15.65
N ILE A 795 -41.41 23.98 14.65
CA ILE A 795 -42.22 25.21 14.58
C ILE A 795 -43.18 25.35 15.78
N PRO A 796 -44.01 24.35 16.15
CA PRO A 796 -44.84 24.42 17.35
C PRO A 796 -44.04 24.64 18.63
N PHE A 797 -42.89 23.98 18.77
CA PHE A 797 -42.00 24.13 19.92
C PHE A 797 -41.47 25.57 20.04
N MET A 798 -40.96 26.16 18.94
CA MET A 798 -40.50 27.55 18.94
C MET A 798 -41.64 28.52 19.23
N THR A 799 -42.80 28.32 18.60
CA THR A 799 -43.98 29.17 18.77
C THR A 799 -44.45 29.18 20.22
N PHE A 800 -44.45 28.01 20.88
CA PHE A 800 -44.81 27.89 22.28
C PHE A 800 -43.81 28.60 23.20
N ASN A 801 -42.50 28.42 22.99
CA ASN A 801 -41.49 29.10 23.80
C ASN A 801 -41.57 30.63 23.65
N ILE A 802 -41.85 31.15 22.46
CA ILE A 802 -42.09 32.59 22.24
C ILE A 802 -43.33 33.05 23.02
N TYR A 803 -44.43 32.32 22.93
CA TYR A 803 -45.66 32.63 23.68
C TYR A 803 -45.43 32.60 25.20
N LYS A 804 -44.68 31.62 25.69
CA LYS A 804 -44.30 31.52 27.11
C LYS A 804 -43.48 32.73 27.54
N ALA A 805 -42.41 33.06 26.81
CA ALA A 805 -41.57 34.24 27.09
C ALA A 805 -42.41 35.53 27.22
N MET A 806 -43.40 35.71 26.33
CA MET A 806 -44.25 36.90 26.30
C MET A 806 -45.29 36.97 27.43
N THR A 807 -45.78 35.82 27.90
CA THR A 807 -46.98 35.78 28.77
C THR A 807 -46.69 35.28 30.19
N GLN A 808 -45.49 34.80 30.50
CA GLN A 808 -45.18 34.10 31.74
C GLN A 808 -45.33 34.93 33.03
N TYR A 809 -45.19 36.26 32.95
CA TYR A 809 -45.31 37.16 34.11
C TYR A 809 -46.68 37.84 34.23
N ASP A 810 -47.66 37.41 33.45
CA ASP A 810 -49.04 37.87 33.58
C ASP A 810 -49.69 37.27 34.83
N VAL A 811 -49.89 38.11 35.86
CA VAL A 811 -50.44 37.72 37.17
C VAL A 811 -51.92 37.33 37.07
N SER A 812 -52.61 37.66 35.96
CA SER A 812 -54.04 37.41 35.77
C SER A 812 -54.41 36.00 35.26
N LYS A 813 -53.42 35.12 35.03
CA LYS A 813 -53.66 33.77 34.49
C LYS A 813 -54.37 32.86 35.51
N SER A 814 -55.55 32.35 35.13
CA SER A 814 -56.27 31.31 35.89
C SER A 814 -55.45 30.03 36.04
N ALA A 815 -55.76 29.22 37.07
CA ALA A 815 -55.10 27.94 37.30
C ALA A 815 -55.25 26.98 36.10
N ASP A 816 -56.44 26.95 35.48
CA ASP A 816 -56.71 26.14 34.29
C ASP A 816 -55.86 26.57 33.09
N ARG A 817 -55.68 27.88 32.89
CA ARG A 817 -54.83 28.41 31.82
C ARG A 817 -53.37 28.00 32.03
N LYS A 818 -52.86 28.04 33.27
CA LYS A 818 -51.51 27.57 33.60
C LYS A 818 -51.36 26.06 33.35
N ALA A 819 -52.36 25.26 33.68
CA ALA A 819 -52.36 23.82 33.43
C ALA A 819 -52.34 23.49 31.92
N ILE A 820 -53.14 24.21 31.12
CA ILE A 820 -53.16 24.08 29.65
C ILE A 820 -51.80 24.46 29.05
N GLU A 821 -51.18 25.54 29.52
CA GLU A 821 -49.84 25.96 29.04
C GLU A 821 -48.78 24.90 29.37
N VAL A 822 -48.80 24.32 30.56
CA VAL A 822 -47.90 23.20 30.91
C VAL A 822 -48.16 21.99 30.00
N PHE A 823 -49.42 21.63 29.78
CA PHE A 823 -49.78 20.50 28.92
C PHE A 823 -49.28 20.71 27.48
N LEU A 824 -49.48 21.90 26.90
CA LEU A 824 -48.98 22.25 25.56
C LEU A 824 -47.45 22.24 25.51
N ARG A 825 -46.77 22.71 26.56
CA ARG A 825 -45.31 22.60 26.68
C ARG A 825 -44.86 21.14 26.63
N SER A 826 -45.42 20.30 27.48
CA SER A 826 -45.08 18.88 27.54
C SER A 826 -45.41 18.15 26.23
N LEU A 827 -46.49 18.53 25.54
CA LEU A 827 -46.85 17.97 24.24
C LEU A 827 -45.85 18.37 23.15
N THR A 828 -45.44 19.64 23.10
CA THR A 828 -44.42 20.09 22.12
C THR A 828 -43.04 19.49 22.40
N GLU A 829 -42.64 19.37 23.66
CA GLU A 829 -41.43 18.65 24.05
C GLU A 829 -41.52 17.16 23.64
N LEU A 830 -42.66 16.50 23.88
CA LEU A 830 -42.89 15.10 23.49
C LEU A 830 -42.81 14.89 21.98
N LEU A 831 -43.35 15.81 21.16
CA LEU A 831 -43.28 15.74 19.69
C LEU A 831 -41.84 15.80 19.19
N VAL A 832 -41.00 16.67 19.77
CA VAL A 832 -39.57 16.74 19.47
C VAL A 832 -38.88 15.41 19.81
N TYR A 833 -39.20 14.80 20.95
CA TYR A 833 -38.58 13.54 21.38
C TYR A 833 -39.05 12.30 20.59
N LEU A 834 -40.31 12.26 20.16
CA LEU A 834 -40.83 11.23 19.26
C LEU A 834 -40.04 11.18 17.94
N ILE A 835 -39.49 12.31 17.50
CA ILE A 835 -38.70 12.41 16.26
C ILE A 835 -37.27 11.93 16.45
N THR A 836 -36.64 12.23 17.60
CA THR A 836 -35.38 11.58 18.00
C THR A 836 -35.55 10.06 18.05
N THR A 837 -36.70 9.59 18.53
CA THR A 837 -37.05 8.18 18.54
C THR A 837 -37.32 7.65 17.12
N SER A 838 -37.94 8.44 16.22
CA SER A 838 -38.11 8.09 14.80
C SER A 838 -36.77 7.97 14.05
N PHE A 839 -35.78 8.79 14.40
CA PHE A 839 -34.40 8.66 13.89
C PHE A 839 -33.78 7.31 14.31
N CYS A 840 -33.98 6.89 15.57
CA CYS A 840 -33.60 5.56 16.07
C CYS A 840 -34.43 4.41 15.47
N CYS A 841 -35.74 4.59 15.30
CA CYS A 841 -36.62 3.64 14.62
C CYS A 841 -36.25 3.50 13.14
N TYR A 842 -35.66 4.52 12.53
CA TYR A 842 -35.18 4.46 11.16
C TYR A 842 -33.81 3.76 11.02
N THR A 843 -32.89 3.94 11.97
CA THR A 843 -31.70 3.06 12.05
C THR A 843 -32.12 1.59 12.25
N LEU A 844 -33.25 1.35 12.95
CA LEU A 844 -33.94 0.07 13.06
C LEU A 844 -34.59 -0.44 11.75
N VAL A 845 -35.01 0.42 10.82
CA VAL A 845 -35.66 0.04 9.53
C VAL A 845 -34.65 -0.40 8.46
N SER A 846 -33.37 -0.08 8.62
CA SER A 846 -32.28 -0.61 7.79
C SER A 846 -32.41 -2.13 7.65
N ARG A 847 -32.52 -2.63 6.42
CA ARG A 847 -32.69 -4.07 6.14
C ARG A 847 -31.52 -4.88 6.70
N THR A 848 -30.33 -4.29 6.68
CA THR A 848 -29.11 -4.83 7.30
C THR A 848 -29.25 -4.92 8.81
N PHE A 849 -29.80 -3.89 9.47
CA PHE A 849 -30.00 -3.88 10.91
C PHE A 849 -31.10 -4.86 11.35
N ARG A 850 -32.24 -4.94 10.66
CA ARG A 850 -33.29 -5.93 10.95
C ARG A 850 -32.77 -7.36 10.85
N THR A 851 -31.92 -7.64 9.88
CA THR A 851 -31.33 -8.97 9.71
C THR A 851 -30.39 -9.30 10.88
N GLU A 852 -29.64 -8.33 11.39
CA GLU A 852 -28.72 -8.51 12.52
C GLU A 852 -29.46 -8.53 13.88
N LEU A 853 -30.53 -7.75 14.05
CA LEU A 853 -31.40 -7.77 15.23
C LEU A 853 -32.20 -9.07 15.30
N ILE A 854 -32.72 -9.58 14.18
CA ILE A 854 -33.39 -10.89 14.10
C ILE A 854 -32.39 -12.01 14.44
N LYS A 855 -31.14 -11.94 13.96
CA LYS A 855 -30.09 -12.88 14.37
C LYS A 855 -29.76 -12.76 15.86
N LEU A 856 -29.71 -11.56 16.42
CA LEU A 856 -29.48 -11.35 17.85
C LEU A 856 -30.63 -11.90 18.70
N PHE A 857 -31.88 -11.70 18.27
CA PHE A 857 -33.06 -12.31 18.89
C PHE A 857 -33.07 -13.82 18.71
N GLN A 858 -32.66 -14.36 17.56
CA GLN A 858 -32.50 -15.80 17.36
C GLN A 858 -31.43 -16.37 18.29
N ILE A 859 -30.29 -15.68 18.46
CA ILE A 859 -29.24 -16.08 19.40
C ILE A 859 -29.74 -16.00 20.85
N LEU A 860 -30.50 -14.97 21.23
CA LEU A 860 -31.07 -14.82 22.56
C LEU A 860 -32.19 -15.85 22.85
N ILE A 861 -33.04 -16.16 21.87
CA ILE A 861 -34.11 -17.16 21.97
C ILE A 861 -33.54 -18.59 21.94
N ILE A 862 -32.47 -18.84 21.19
CA ILE A 862 -31.75 -20.12 21.19
C ILE A 862 -30.97 -20.30 22.50
N CYS A 863 -30.41 -19.21 23.06
CA CYS A 863 -29.78 -19.23 24.39
C CYS A 863 -30.76 -19.43 25.55
N ASP A 864 -32.07 -19.23 25.36
CA ASP A 864 -33.08 -19.53 26.38
C ASP A 864 -33.69 -20.94 26.25
N ARG A 865 -33.50 -21.61 25.10
CA ARG A 865 -33.88 -23.03 24.92
C ARG A 865 -32.76 -24.03 25.23
N GLN A 866 -31.51 -23.62 25.38
CA GLN A 866 -30.41 -24.50 25.82
C GLN A 866 -29.91 -24.25 27.26
N LYS A 867 -30.41 -23.20 27.96
CA LYS A 867 -29.99 -22.92 29.35
C LYS A 867 -30.69 -23.73 30.46
N ASN A 868 -31.61 -24.65 30.12
CA ASN A 868 -32.26 -25.54 31.10
C ASN A 868 -31.70 -26.96 31.18
N ARG A 869 -30.54 -27.26 30.57
CA ARG A 869 -29.78 -28.47 30.89
C ARG A 869 -28.30 -28.15 30.90
N LEU A 870 -27.75 -27.91 32.09
CA LEU A 870 -26.42 -28.32 32.58
C LEU A 870 -26.07 -27.47 33.82
N ARG A 871 -26.49 -27.96 35.00
CA ARG A 871 -25.78 -27.69 36.27
C ARG A 871 -24.47 -28.47 36.23
N ILE A 872 -23.36 -27.88 36.71
CA ILE A 872 -22.44 -28.48 37.69
C ILE A 872 -21.43 -27.42 38.19
N ASN A 873 -21.42 -27.33 39.52
CA ASN A 873 -20.55 -26.76 40.55
C ASN A 873 -19.49 -25.64 40.34
N PRO A 874 -19.45 -24.67 41.29
CA PRO A 874 -18.37 -23.71 41.49
C PRO A 874 -17.38 -24.17 42.58
N SER A 875 -16.09 -24.20 42.28
CA SER A 875 -15.06 -24.19 43.32
C SER A 875 -13.70 -23.73 42.79
N ASN A 876 -13.14 -22.75 43.50
CA ASN A 876 -11.73 -22.33 43.58
C ASN A 876 -11.24 -21.17 42.70
N ASN A 877 -11.39 -19.96 43.28
CA ASN A 877 -10.33 -19.09 43.81
C ASN A 877 -9.12 -18.64 42.93
N THR A 878 -8.89 -17.33 43.03
CA THR A 878 -7.62 -16.55 43.00
C THR A 878 -7.18 -15.76 41.74
N ILE A 879 -7.57 -14.48 41.74
CA ILE A 879 -6.77 -13.23 41.76
C ILE A 879 -5.59 -13.01 40.77
N THR A 880 -5.73 -11.90 40.01
CA THR A 880 -4.75 -10.92 39.46
C THR A 880 -4.03 -11.05 38.12
N LYS A 881 -4.09 -9.90 37.42
CA LYS A 881 -3.09 -9.18 36.59
C LYS A 881 -2.88 -9.60 35.13
N THR A 882 -3.16 -8.59 34.27
CA THR A 882 -2.50 -8.25 32.99
C THR A 882 -1.96 -9.40 32.16
N THR A 883 -2.65 -9.70 31.07
CA THR A 883 -2.10 -10.51 29.98
C THR A 883 -2.64 -10.04 28.63
N VAL A 884 -1.70 -9.50 27.85
CA VAL A 884 -1.51 -9.73 26.41
C VAL A 884 -2.46 -10.80 25.85
N ILE A 885 -3.33 -10.42 24.90
CA ILE A 885 -4.18 -11.37 24.18
C ILE A 885 -3.28 -12.19 23.23
N PRO A 886 -3.17 -13.53 23.39
CA PRO A 886 -2.40 -14.36 22.49
C PRO A 886 -3.18 -14.68 21.21
N MET A 887 -2.44 -14.69 20.10
CA MET A 887 -2.83 -15.15 18.77
C MET A 887 -3.08 -16.68 18.75
N THR A 888 -4.17 -17.18 19.37
CA THR A 888 -4.47 -18.62 19.37
C THR A 888 -5.96 -18.97 19.26
N VAL A 889 -6.76 -18.15 18.57
CA VAL A 889 -8.16 -18.52 18.21
C VAL A 889 -8.34 -18.78 16.70
N MET A 890 -7.27 -18.76 15.90
CA MET A 890 -7.32 -19.05 14.45
C MET A 890 -6.72 -20.42 14.09
N ARG A 891 -6.84 -21.43 14.96
CA ARG A 891 -6.34 -22.79 14.70
C ARG A 891 -7.38 -23.92 14.81
N LYS A 892 -8.67 -23.60 14.88
CA LYS A 892 -9.76 -24.61 14.88
C LYS A 892 -10.95 -24.27 13.97
N ALA A 893 -10.68 -23.55 12.88
CA ALA A 893 -11.62 -23.40 11.75
C ALA A 893 -10.87 -23.45 10.39
N ILE A 894 -9.80 -24.24 10.36
CA ILE A 894 -9.30 -25.01 9.21
C ILE A 894 -9.39 -26.46 9.69
#